data_AF-A0A123VXT8-F1
#
_entry.id   AF-A0A123VXT8-F1
#
_cell.length_a   1.000
_cell.length_b   1.000
_cell.length_c   1.000
_cell.angle_alpha   90.00
_cell.angle_beta   90.00
_cell.angle_gamma   90.00
#
_symmetry.space_group_name_H-M   'P 1'
#
loop_
_entity.id
_entity.type
_entity.pdbx_description
1 polymer ?
#
loop_
_entity_poly.entity_id
_entity_poly.type
_entity_poly.pdbx_seq_one_letter_code
_entity_poly.pdbx_strand_id
1 'polypeptide(L)'
;MNQIDRLLKVIHQVFPLSVALDFDRNSGLRTQDLLDYFDLNNDSFREKITKIYLEEYRDTNQREEVLLILDSYKDKIKYPTPVSYPCNCLNFYRYIADQYLFYKAGQLTVSFDHLLEWNGIVDKIDPSILFAMKAALSGKEIEEDSFHRVQHDNDRLNAILSKGISENHMHLKGSGYTTEMSWHDFSISRRITFDHFEKILKDQRIRYEEKILGFYKARLIKLFLFQKLIFCSKEKSASEDSDTVESERLMEQDILYLFSAKNLDEYQYLVGRLQEKVRYLREHFEDYYKLNVPSGKFDIKKRSYVVERQYLTDIFRYYLNNRLSKFDVFVLNVYLLSMNQFRTFLYQTNIGMGFSKFKLSEDIKEDMLSKDRDIKDDTIRSTFDKYYSERNVKKVEFRIAPKTSVADYNKLLKKLQGINSEISEEYGDRQLDYGVIVHLIKDKNDFTEKDGLSRKEKSLAVIKKTTDVLLQLFEAENRLREQTLFSEDDENYIPSTKIIGLDTANYEHNVRPEIFGPFFRKVRASIDQQRFFGLTYHVGEDYVTIANGLRAIDEVIEFIGYRRGDRLGHALALGLDIQQYFMTKRNKIHSTLEEYFDDIVWMYFFIKENRKIEDKESHEILQYLRDHFEEIKAILVETIRNEQLQKDGLDQFTLEDYYASYCLRGDDPTLYHDLLEMIPTDDFEEEYYKLTKSSECGLNDRHAYHKQSFKNQRARILYYQYHYSKNFKQLHNEPFFQEANSQYIQAVRYTQLLLRRKVERMGICVECNPSSNRKISFVNKYIDLPWFELNQSGLIERDLPDISISINTDDSAVFQTDLSLEYAYVTATLLREGFKPEKVYQYIDYLREQSMQQSFIREK
;
A
#
# COMPACT_ATOMS: atom_id res chain seq x y z
N MET A 1 -5.31 22.51 -3.93
CA MET A 1 -4.99 21.99 -2.58
C MET A 1 -5.46 23.05 -1.59
N ASN A 2 -6.24 22.67 -0.59
CA ASN A 2 -6.84 23.66 0.31
C ASN A 2 -5.75 24.23 1.24
N GLN A 3 -5.78 25.53 1.53
CA GLN A 3 -4.78 26.18 2.38
C GLN A 3 -4.78 25.60 3.81
N ILE A 4 -5.93 25.08 4.27
CA ILE A 4 -6.03 24.41 5.57
C ILE A 4 -5.14 23.18 5.64
N ASP A 5 -5.13 22.32 4.61
CA ASP A 5 -4.35 21.07 4.60
C ASP A 5 -2.87 21.34 4.83
N ARG A 6 -2.37 22.45 4.26
CA ARG A 6 -0.97 22.85 4.41
C ARG A 6 -0.64 23.27 5.84
N LEU A 7 -1.51 24.07 6.45
CA LEU A 7 -1.38 24.48 7.85
C LEU A 7 -1.45 23.29 8.80
N LEU A 8 -2.41 22.38 8.61
CA LEU A 8 -2.57 21.20 9.45
C LEU A 8 -1.31 20.33 9.45
N LYS A 9 -0.68 20.16 8.27
CA LYS A 9 0.62 19.48 8.17
C LYS A 9 1.67 20.19 9.01
N VAL A 10 1.83 21.50 8.84
CA VAL A 10 2.88 22.26 9.52
C VAL A 10 2.71 22.21 11.04
N ILE A 11 1.49 22.43 11.52
CA ILE A 11 1.19 22.53 12.95
C ILE A 11 1.18 21.16 13.63
N HIS A 12 0.53 20.18 13.02
CA HIS A 12 0.21 18.91 13.69
C HIS A 12 1.07 17.73 13.24
N GLN A 13 1.83 17.84 12.15
CA GLN A 13 2.63 16.74 11.61
C GLN A 13 4.13 17.04 11.59
N VAL A 14 4.54 18.26 11.22
CA VAL A 14 5.97 18.61 11.03
C VAL A 14 6.55 19.35 12.24
N PHE A 15 5.73 20.06 13.02
CA PHE A 15 6.19 20.88 14.13
C PHE A 15 7.11 20.08 15.09
N PRO A 16 8.37 20.50 15.33
CA PRO A 16 9.32 19.65 16.04
C PRO A 16 8.89 19.33 17.47
N LEU A 17 8.75 18.03 17.79
CA LEU A 17 8.34 17.59 19.13
C LEU A 17 9.36 18.02 20.20
N SER A 18 10.65 18.07 19.88
CA SER A 18 11.65 18.59 20.81
C SER A 18 11.44 20.06 21.15
N VAL A 19 11.00 20.90 20.20
CA VAL A 19 10.66 22.32 20.48
C VAL A 19 9.41 22.41 21.35
N ALA A 20 8.41 21.57 21.10
CA ALA A 20 7.19 21.51 21.91
C ALA A 20 7.46 21.01 23.34
N LEU A 21 8.55 20.28 23.58
CA LEU A 21 8.92 19.66 24.86
C LEU A 21 10.16 20.30 25.51
N ASP A 22 10.75 21.34 24.90
CA ASP A 22 11.94 22.02 25.43
C ASP A 22 11.52 23.06 26.46
N PHE A 23 11.36 22.59 27.70
CA PHE A 23 11.03 23.43 28.85
C PHE A 23 12.20 24.34 29.29
N ASP A 24 13.44 24.02 28.89
CA ASP A 24 14.68 24.66 29.37
C ASP A 24 15.27 25.72 28.42
N ARG A 25 15.16 25.62 27.09
CA ARG A 25 15.52 26.75 26.19
C ARG A 25 14.52 27.90 26.24
N ASN A 26 13.33 27.64 26.77
CA ASN A 26 12.36 28.66 27.13
C ASN A 26 12.63 29.27 28.51
N SER A 27 13.77 29.00 29.17
CA SER A 27 14.12 29.55 30.49
C SER A 27 14.41 31.06 30.55
N GLY A 28 14.30 31.78 29.43
CA GLY A 28 14.14 33.25 29.44
C GLY A 28 12.69 33.71 29.61
N LEU A 29 11.74 32.78 29.49
CA LEU A 29 10.31 32.97 29.54
C LEU A 29 9.79 32.28 30.82
N ARG A 30 8.94 32.97 31.59
CA ARG A 30 8.36 32.44 32.82
C ARG A 30 7.49 31.23 32.47
N THR A 31 7.21 30.33 33.41
CA THR A 31 6.24 29.22 33.24
C THR A 31 4.88 29.68 32.65
N GLN A 32 4.55 30.97 32.73
CA GLN A 32 3.41 31.63 32.11
C GLN A 32 3.44 31.68 30.56
N ASP A 33 4.61 31.74 29.93
CA ASP A 33 4.80 31.91 28.48
C ASP A 33 4.72 30.59 27.70
N LEU A 34 4.78 29.44 28.39
CA LEU A 34 4.54 28.12 27.81
C LEU A 34 3.04 27.82 27.65
N LEU A 35 2.19 28.51 28.41
CA LEU A 35 0.78 28.16 28.55
C LEU A 35 -0.08 28.58 27.34
N ASP A 36 0.33 29.61 26.60
CA ASP A 36 -0.34 30.09 25.39
C ASP A 36 0.39 29.70 24.09
N TYR A 37 1.44 28.89 24.19
CA TYR A 37 2.38 28.65 23.09
C TYR A 37 1.70 28.16 21.80
N PHE A 38 0.70 27.27 21.91
CA PHE A 38 -0.05 26.76 20.76
C PHE A 38 -1.23 27.66 20.31
N ASP A 39 -1.28 28.93 20.74
CA ASP A 39 -2.30 29.90 20.29
C ASP A 39 -1.78 30.73 19.11
N LEU A 40 -2.61 30.95 18.09
CA LEU A 40 -2.26 31.77 16.92
C LEU A 40 -2.12 33.28 17.23
N ASN A 41 -2.33 33.71 18.46
CA ASN A 41 -1.96 35.04 18.95
C ASN A 41 -0.52 35.09 19.49
N ASN A 42 0.14 33.96 19.73
CA ASN A 42 1.52 33.93 20.22
C ASN A 42 2.49 34.18 19.05
N ASP A 43 3.19 35.32 19.07
CA ASP A 43 4.08 35.76 17.99
C ASP A 43 5.25 34.79 17.76
N SER A 44 5.81 34.21 18.82
CA SER A 44 6.92 33.25 18.73
C SER A 44 6.49 31.99 17.99
N PHE A 45 5.30 31.49 18.31
CA PHE A 45 4.73 30.32 17.66
C PHE A 45 4.37 30.59 16.19
N ARG A 46 3.75 31.74 15.90
CA ARG A 46 3.46 32.17 14.52
C ARG A 46 4.72 32.26 13.67
N GLU A 47 5.78 32.87 14.20
CA GLU A 47 7.07 32.99 13.50
C GLU A 47 7.65 31.60 13.21
N LYS A 48 7.56 30.68 14.18
CA LYS A 48 8.04 29.31 14.01
C LYS A 48 7.25 28.53 12.97
N ILE A 49 5.92 28.58 13.00
CA ILE A 49 5.06 27.97 11.98
C ILE A 49 5.38 28.53 10.61
N THR A 50 5.52 29.86 10.50
CA THR A 50 5.80 30.53 9.23
C THR A 50 7.12 30.05 8.63
N LYS A 51 8.17 29.93 9.46
CA LYS A 51 9.45 29.37 9.04
C LYS A 51 9.30 27.93 8.53
N ILE A 52 8.64 27.05 9.29
CA ILE A 52 8.44 25.65 8.88
C ILE A 52 7.62 25.56 7.59
N TYR A 53 6.59 26.39 7.44
CA TYR A 53 5.77 26.42 6.23
C TYR A 53 6.61 26.74 4.99
N LEU A 54 7.47 27.77 5.06
CA LEU A 54 8.35 28.15 3.95
C LEU A 54 9.42 27.09 3.66
N GLU A 55 9.89 26.37 4.67
CA GLU A 55 10.82 25.24 4.50
C GLU A 55 10.15 24.04 3.80
N GLU A 56 8.88 23.76 4.14
CA GLU A 56 8.11 22.63 3.60
C GLU A 56 7.52 22.87 2.21
N TYR A 57 7.10 24.10 1.91
CA TYR A 57 6.37 24.45 0.69
C TYR A 57 7.13 25.45 -0.16
N ARG A 58 8.02 24.94 -1.01
CA ARG A 58 8.90 25.75 -1.90
C ARG A 58 8.16 26.51 -3.01
N ASP A 59 6.87 26.22 -3.20
CA ASP A 59 5.99 26.95 -4.11
C ASP A 59 5.45 28.25 -3.49
N THR A 60 5.60 28.43 -2.17
CA THR A 60 5.27 29.68 -1.46
C THR A 60 6.56 30.32 -0.95
N ASN A 61 6.95 31.47 -1.51
CA ASN A 61 8.22 32.13 -1.18
C ASN A 61 8.06 33.45 -0.40
N GLN A 62 6.83 33.86 -0.09
CA GLN A 62 6.54 35.14 0.55
C GLN A 62 6.00 34.94 1.97
N ARG A 63 6.69 35.52 2.96
CA ARG A 63 6.32 35.46 4.37
C ARG A 63 4.95 36.07 4.62
N GLU A 64 4.65 37.17 3.93
CA GLU A 64 3.39 37.91 4.04
C GLU A 64 2.19 37.05 3.64
N GLU A 65 2.32 36.20 2.61
CA GLU A 65 1.27 35.29 2.17
C GLU A 65 0.91 34.27 3.27
N VAL A 66 1.94 33.71 3.92
CA VAL A 66 1.74 32.75 5.03
C VAL A 66 1.06 33.42 6.22
N LEU A 67 1.44 34.66 6.55
CA LEU A 67 0.81 35.41 7.63
C LEU A 67 -0.67 35.71 7.34
N LEU A 68 -1.01 36.08 6.11
CA LEU A 68 -2.40 36.27 5.69
C LEU A 68 -3.21 34.97 5.80
N ILE A 69 -2.61 33.83 5.43
CA ILE A 69 -3.24 32.52 5.61
C ILE A 69 -3.50 32.27 7.10
N LEU A 70 -2.51 32.47 7.97
CA LEU A 70 -2.67 32.29 9.42
C LEU A 70 -3.76 33.19 10.00
N ASP A 71 -3.83 34.46 9.60
CA ASP A 71 -4.87 35.38 10.05
C ASP A 71 -6.26 34.96 9.56
N SER A 72 -6.38 34.48 8.33
CA SER A 72 -7.66 33.99 7.80
C SER A 72 -8.21 32.79 8.58
N TYR A 73 -7.34 31.93 9.11
CA TYR A 73 -7.75 30.77 9.91
C TYR A 73 -7.90 31.12 11.39
N LYS A 74 -7.16 32.08 11.91
CA LYS A 74 -7.29 32.59 13.27
C LYS A 74 -8.73 32.99 13.60
N ASP A 75 -9.40 33.70 12.70
CA ASP A 75 -10.79 34.09 12.89
C ASP A 75 -11.75 32.87 12.83
N LYS A 76 -11.46 31.89 11.98
CA LYS A 76 -12.27 30.66 11.82
C LYS A 76 -12.18 29.72 13.02
N ILE A 77 -11.03 29.69 13.70
CA ILE A 77 -10.80 28.83 14.86
C ILE A 77 -11.05 29.55 16.19
N LYS A 78 -11.62 30.76 16.15
CA LYS A 78 -11.87 31.57 17.34
C LYS A 78 -13.06 31.04 18.13
N TYR A 79 -12.80 30.14 19.07
CA TYR A 79 -13.81 29.57 19.96
C TYR A 79 -13.46 29.82 21.44
N PRO A 80 -14.46 29.84 22.34
CA PRO A 80 -14.19 29.85 23.78
C PRO A 80 -13.32 28.66 24.18
N THR A 81 -12.29 28.90 24.99
CA THR A 81 -11.41 27.87 25.54
C THR A 81 -11.30 28.02 27.06
N PRO A 82 -10.93 26.95 27.78
CA PRO A 82 -10.85 26.97 29.26
C PRO A 82 -9.87 28.01 29.83
N VAL A 83 -9.02 28.57 28.97
CA VAL A 83 -7.75 29.20 29.32
C VAL A 83 -7.63 30.64 28.80
N SER A 84 -8.70 31.18 28.21
CA SER A 84 -8.72 32.49 27.53
C SER A 84 -7.80 32.58 26.31
N TYR A 85 -7.50 31.45 25.67
CA TYR A 85 -6.71 31.33 24.43
C TYR A 85 -7.64 30.94 23.28
N PRO A 86 -8.42 31.88 22.72
CA PRO A 86 -9.52 31.53 21.83
C PRO A 86 -9.06 31.02 20.46
N CYS A 87 -7.77 31.19 20.12
CA CYS A 87 -7.19 30.79 18.85
C CYS A 87 -6.19 29.64 19.04
N ASN A 88 -6.38 28.83 20.07
CA ASN A 88 -5.55 27.65 20.34
C ASN A 88 -5.68 26.61 19.20
N CYS A 89 -4.58 25.94 18.84
CA CYS A 89 -4.56 24.99 17.74
C CYS A 89 -5.52 23.81 17.89
N LEU A 90 -5.93 23.43 19.11
CA LEU A 90 -6.98 22.42 19.30
C LEU A 90 -8.30 22.79 18.62
N ASN A 91 -8.56 24.09 18.44
CA ASN A 91 -9.76 24.58 17.76
C ASN A 91 -9.75 24.32 16.26
N PHE A 92 -8.62 23.96 15.63
CA PHE A 92 -8.64 23.44 14.27
C PHE A 92 -9.43 22.13 14.19
N TYR A 93 -9.25 21.22 15.15
CA TYR A 93 -10.01 19.97 15.19
C TYR A 93 -11.49 20.23 15.39
N ARG A 94 -11.84 21.18 16.26
CA ARG A 94 -13.23 21.63 16.46
C ARG A 94 -13.82 22.20 15.18
N TYR A 95 -13.14 23.15 14.54
CA TYR A 95 -13.56 23.76 13.28
C TYR A 95 -13.79 22.69 12.21
N ILE A 96 -12.85 21.77 12.01
CA ILE A 96 -12.97 20.71 11.01
C ILE A 96 -14.13 19.77 11.34
N ALA A 97 -14.24 19.30 12.59
CA ALA A 97 -15.31 18.41 13.01
C ALA A 97 -16.69 19.06 12.84
N ASP A 98 -16.82 20.35 13.09
CA ASP A 98 -18.07 21.08 12.93
C ASP A 98 -18.43 21.33 11.46
N GLN A 99 -17.44 21.65 10.63
CA GLN A 99 -17.65 21.96 9.21
C GLN A 99 -17.88 20.73 8.34
N TYR A 100 -17.15 19.64 8.59
CA TYR A 100 -17.09 18.51 7.66
C TYR A 100 -17.84 17.27 8.16
N LEU A 101 -18.03 17.10 9.47
CA LEU A 101 -18.61 15.88 10.05
C LEU A 101 -19.99 16.14 10.65
N PHE A 102 -20.88 15.16 10.52
CA PHE A 102 -22.19 15.12 11.18
C PHE A 102 -22.61 13.67 11.45
N TYR A 103 -23.69 13.48 12.21
CA TYR A 103 -24.23 12.15 12.46
C TYR A 103 -25.46 11.89 11.59
N LYS A 104 -25.45 10.80 10.82
CA LYS A 104 -26.60 10.29 10.06
C LYS A 104 -26.90 8.87 10.53
N ALA A 105 -28.12 8.62 11.00
CA ALA A 105 -28.54 7.31 11.55
C ALA A 105 -27.56 6.73 12.59
N GLY A 106 -27.08 7.56 13.52
CA GLY A 106 -26.13 7.15 14.55
C GLY A 106 -24.67 7.15 14.12
N GLN A 107 -24.38 7.10 12.81
CA GLN A 107 -23.03 6.95 12.27
C GLN A 107 -22.37 8.27 11.88
N LEU A 108 -21.06 8.36 12.09
CA LEU A 108 -20.29 9.55 11.74
C LEU A 108 -20.10 9.64 10.21
N THR A 109 -20.56 10.76 9.66
CA THR A 109 -20.74 10.97 8.22
C THR A 109 -20.09 12.27 7.79
N VAL A 110 -19.42 12.26 6.63
CA VAL A 110 -18.97 13.47 5.92
C VAL A 110 -19.96 13.79 4.80
N SER A 111 -20.19 15.07 4.53
CA SER A 111 -20.96 15.46 3.34
C SER A 111 -20.19 15.02 2.10
N PHE A 112 -20.86 14.35 1.18
CA PHE A 112 -20.24 13.79 -0.01
C PHE A 112 -19.57 14.87 -0.88
N ASP A 113 -20.12 16.08 -0.92
CA ASP A 113 -19.55 17.21 -1.66
C ASP A 113 -18.17 17.64 -1.11
N HIS A 114 -17.90 17.34 0.16
CA HIS A 114 -16.64 17.61 0.85
C HIS A 114 -15.73 16.38 1.03
N LEU A 115 -16.07 15.24 0.40
CA LEU A 115 -15.35 13.98 0.62
C LEU A 115 -13.88 14.05 0.17
N LEU A 116 -13.57 14.79 -0.90
CA LEU A 116 -12.20 14.95 -1.39
C LEU A 116 -11.38 15.90 -0.50
N GLU A 117 -11.99 16.95 0.07
CA GLU A 117 -11.38 17.80 1.10
C GLU A 117 -11.08 16.99 2.35
N TRP A 118 -12.04 16.18 2.80
CA TRP A 118 -11.85 15.26 3.92
C TRP A 118 -10.66 14.33 3.69
N ASN A 119 -10.54 13.74 2.50
CA ASN A 119 -9.41 12.89 2.14
C ASN A 119 -8.06 13.63 2.26
N GLY A 120 -8.01 14.90 1.84
CA GLY A 120 -6.83 15.75 2.01
C GLY A 120 -6.48 16.05 3.48
N ILE A 121 -7.51 16.23 4.33
CA ILE A 121 -7.36 16.48 5.77
C ILE A 121 -6.85 15.24 6.50
N VAL A 122 -7.45 14.06 6.25
CA VAL A 122 -7.03 12.81 6.92
C VAL A 122 -5.67 12.30 6.47
N ASP A 123 -5.14 12.80 5.35
CA ASP A 123 -3.74 12.59 5.00
C ASP A 123 -2.77 13.33 5.96
N LYS A 124 -3.24 14.32 6.72
CA LYS A 124 -2.43 15.13 7.66
C LYS A 124 -2.74 14.89 9.13
N ILE A 125 -4.00 14.62 9.45
CA ILE A 125 -4.48 14.44 10.83
C ILE A 125 -5.04 13.04 11.00
N ASP A 126 -4.74 12.39 12.13
CA ASP A 126 -5.37 11.14 12.55
C ASP A 126 -6.90 11.27 12.63
N PRO A 127 -7.68 10.49 11.84
CA PRO A 127 -9.14 10.52 11.85
C PRO A 127 -9.72 10.33 13.25
N SER A 128 -9.06 9.55 14.12
CA SER A 128 -9.53 9.29 15.49
C SER A 128 -9.67 10.57 16.31
N ILE A 129 -8.82 11.57 16.05
CA ILE A 129 -8.89 12.89 16.69
C ILE A 129 -10.17 13.63 16.28
N LEU A 130 -10.48 13.62 14.98
CA LEU A 130 -11.66 14.31 14.44
C LEU A 130 -12.96 13.60 14.84
N PHE A 131 -12.94 12.27 14.89
CA PHE A 131 -14.07 11.45 15.31
C PHE A 131 -14.41 11.72 16.78
N ALA A 132 -13.39 11.70 17.63
CA ALA A 132 -13.54 12.01 19.05
C ALA A 132 -14.02 13.44 19.30
N MET A 133 -13.46 14.42 18.58
CA MET A 133 -13.90 15.82 18.69
C MET A 133 -15.37 15.95 18.29
N LYS A 134 -15.81 15.29 17.21
CA LYS A 134 -17.22 15.35 16.78
C LYS A 134 -18.16 14.68 17.78
N ALA A 135 -17.76 13.54 18.35
CA ALA A 135 -18.51 12.86 19.39
C ALA A 135 -18.67 13.77 20.63
N ALA A 136 -17.59 14.42 21.05
CA ALA A 136 -17.58 15.34 22.18
C ALA A 136 -18.50 16.55 21.94
N LEU A 137 -18.43 17.18 20.77
CA LEU A 137 -19.31 18.29 20.37
C LEU A 137 -20.79 17.89 20.36
N SER A 138 -21.07 16.64 20.00
CA SER A 138 -22.45 16.13 19.85
C SER A 138 -22.99 15.48 21.13
N GLY A 139 -22.19 15.41 22.20
CA GLY A 139 -22.57 14.73 23.45
C GLY A 139 -22.81 13.23 23.29
N LYS A 140 -22.11 12.58 22.34
CA LYS A 140 -22.25 11.15 22.04
C LYS A 140 -21.05 10.36 22.55
N GLU A 141 -21.27 9.09 22.89
CA GLU A 141 -20.21 8.11 23.12
C GLU A 141 -19.76 7.49 21.79
N ILE A 142 -18.60 6.85 21.82
CA ILE A 142 -18.13 6.00 20.72
C ILE A 142 -18.71 4.60 20.92
N GLU A 143 -19.58 4.20 20.00
CA GLU A 143 -20.22 2.89 20.03
C GLU A 143 -19.24 1.82 19.50
N GLU A 144 -19.33 0.60 20.03
CA GLU A 144 -18.47 -0.53 19.63
C GLU A 144 -18.61 -0.91 18.15
N ASP A 145 -19.80 -0.73 17.56
CA ASP A 145 -20.12 -1.00 16.16
C ASP A 145 -19.94 0.23 15.26
N SER A 146 -19.34 1.30 15.79
CA SER A 146 -18.95 2.47 14.98
C SER A 146 -18.00 2.05 13.87
N PHE A 147 -18.25 2.53 12.66
CA PHE A 147 -17.34 2.27 11.54
C PHE A 147 -15.92 2.77 11.83
N HIS A 148 -14.94 1.97 11.39
CA HIS A 148 -13.53 2.33 11.48
C HIS A 148 -13.20 3.55 10.62
N ARG A 149 -13.85 3.72 9.47
CA ARG A 149 -13.70 4.89 8.59
C ARG A 149 -15.00 5.69 8.50
N VAL A 150 -14.88 6.92 8.00
CA VAL A 150 -16.01 7.84 7.90
C VAL A 150 -17.00 7.33 6.85
N GLN A 151 -18.29 7.51 7.10
CA GLN A 151 -19.34 7.26 6.10
C GLN A 151 -19.63 8.52 5.29
N HIS A 152 -20.42 8.43 4.22
CA HIS A 152 -20.88 9.60 3.46
C HIS A 152 -22.39 9.57 3.18
N ASP A 153 -22.97 10.72 2.87
CA ASP A 153 -24.42 10.89 2.72
C ASP A 153 -24.99 10.68 1.30
N ASN A 154 -24.17 10.27 0.33
CA ASN A 154 -24.62 9.92 -1.02
C ASN A 154 -25.43 8.60 -1.04
N ASP A 155 -26.72 8.71 -0.78
CA ASP A 155 -27.64 7.57 -0.68
C ASP A 155 -27.75 6.76 -1.98
N ARG A 156 -27.59 7.41 -3.14
CA ARG A 156 -27.61 6.71 -4.43
C ARG A 156 -26.39 5.82 -4.63
N LEU A 157 -25.20 6.32 -4.29
CA LEU A 157 -23.99 5.50 -4.29
C LEU A 157 -24.11 4.37 -3.27
N ASN A 158 -24.55 4.66 -2.04
CA ASN A 158 -24.74 3.65 -1.01
C ASN A 158 -25.71 2.54 -1.48
N ALA A 159 -26.80 2.90 -2.16
CA ALA A 159 -27.73 1.93 -2.75
C ALA A 159 -27.07 1.06 -3.83
N ILE A 160 -26.22 1.63 -4.68
CA ILE A 160 -25.44 0.85 -5.67
C ILE A 160 -24.50 -0.14 -4.96
N LEU A 161 -23.70 0.34 -4.00
CA LEU A 161 -22.72 -0.50 -3.30
C LEU A 161 -23.39 -1.58 -2.45
N SER A 162 -24.60 -1.32 -1.92
CA SER A 162 -25.37 -2.28 -1.13
C SER A 162 -25.72 -3.58 -1.88
N LYS A 163 -25.73 -3.54 -3.22
CA LYS A 163 -25.91 -4.72 -4.08
C LYS A 163 -24.76 -5.72 -3.94
N GLY A 164 -23.60 -5.30 -3.45
CA GLY A 164 -22.43 -6.14 -3.22
C GLY A 164 -21.19 -5.67 -3.98
N ILE A 165 -20.06 -5.62 -3.28
CA ILE A 165 -18.71 -5.32 -3.80
C ILE A 165 -17.72 -6.44 -3.48
N SER A 166 -16.65 -6.55 -4.29
CA SER A 166 -15.59 -7.55 -4.14
C SER A 166 -14.23 -6.87 -3.96
N GLU A 167 -13.46 -7.35 -2.99
CA GLU A 167 -12.07 -6.98 -2.78
C GLU A 167 -11.18 -8.02 -3.47
N ASN A 168 -10.68 -7.68 -4.65
CA ASN A 168 -9.84 -8.56 -5.47
C ASN A 168 -8.35 -8.27 -5.30
N HIS A 169 -8.01 -7.14 -4.67
CA HIS A 169 -6.62 -6.74 -4.45
C HIS A 169 -6.39 -6.17 -3.06
N MET A 170 -5.96 -7.02 -2.11
CA MET A 170 -5.57 -6.60 -0.77
C MET A 170 -4.49 -7.49 -0.14
N HIS A 171 -3.77 -6.96 0.83
CA HIS A 171 -2.80 -7.71 1.65
C HIS A 171 -3.39 -8.04 3.02
N LEU A 172 -3.45 -9.35 3.37
CA LEU A 172 -4.12 -9.84 4.59
C LEU A 172 -3.68 -9.12 5.87
N LYS A 173 -2.38 -8.86 6.01
CA LYS A 173 -1.80 -8.25 7.22
C LYS A 173 -1.74 -6.72 7.20
N GLY A 174 -2.03 -6.12 6.04
CA GLY A 174 -2.01 -4.67 5.84
C GLY A 174 -3.39 -4.03 5.72
N SER A 175 -4.44 -4.81 5.91
CA SER A 175 -5.81 -4.37 5.64
C SER A 175 -6.73 -4.32 6.84
N GLY A 176 -6.26 -4.72 8.02
CA GLY A 176 -6.99 -4.58 9.29
C GLY A 176 -6.75 -3.24 9.96
N TYR A 177 -6.79 -3.22 11.30
CA TYR A 177 -6.62 -2.01 12.11
C TYR A 177 -5.19 -1.85 12.66
N THR A 178 -4.20 -2.39 11.93
CA THR A 178 -2.81 -2.55 12.40
C THR A 178 -2.19 -1.25 12.89
N THR A 179 -2.48 -0.12 12.23
CA THR A 179 -1.91 1.17 12.61
C THR A 179 -2.51 1.72 13.91
N GLU A 180 -3.83 1.62 14.07
CA GLU A 180 -4.50 2.05 15.30
C GLU A 180 -4.16 1.13 16.48
N MET A 181 -3.97 -0.18 16.22
CA MET A 181 -3.42 -1.13 17.20
C MET A 181 -2.00 -0.74 17.62
N SER A 182 -1.15 -0.35 16.67
CA SER A 182 0.23 0.05 16.94
C SER A 182 0.33 1.28 17.84
N TRP A 183 -0.47 2.32 17.57
CA TRP A 183 -0.50 3.51 18.45
C TRP A 183 -1.01 3.17 19.84
N HIS A 184 -2.11 2.40 19.93
CA HIS A 184 -2.67 1.98 21.21
C HIS A 184 -1.60 1.25 22.03
N ASP A 185 -1.03 0.17 21.48
CA ASP A 185 0.02 -0.63 22.11
C ASP A 185 1.21 0.21 22.54
N PHE A 186 1.72 1.07 21.66
CA PHE A 186 2.83 1.96 21.99
C PHE A 186 2.50 2.88 23.17
N SER A 187 1.32 3.51 23.12
CA SER A 187 0.91 4.54 24.07
C SER A 187 0.69 3.99 25.48
N ILE A 188 0.24 2.73 25.62
CA ILE A 188 -0.06 2.08 26.90
C ILE A 188 0.90 0.92 27.27
N SER A 189 1.92 0.64 26.44
CA SER A 189 2.86 -0.48 26.63
C SER A 189 3.42 -0.58 28.04
N ARG A 190 3.55 -1.81 28.56
CA ARG A 190 4.18 -2.11 29.85
C ARG A 190 5.69 -1.85 29.87
N ARG A 191 6.34 -1.96 28.70
CA ARG A 191 7.81 -1.86 28.59
C ARG A 191 8.25 -0.40 28.62
N ILE A 192 9.37 -0.13 29.29
CA ILE A 192 9.98 1.22 29.29
C ILE A 192 10.54 1.51 27.89
N THR A 193 11.23 0.54 27.28
CA THR A 193 11.76 0.63 25.91
C THR A 193 10.89 -0.10 24.89
N PHE A 194 10.95 0.36 23.64
CA PHE A 194 10.29 -0.28 22.50
C PHE A 194 11.32 -0.56 21.40
N ASP A 195 12.08 -1.65 21.57
CA ASP A 195 13.32 -1.94 20.83
C ASP A 195 13.19 -1.83 19.30
N HIS A 196 12.05 -2.27 18.73
CA HIS A 196 11.81 -2.16 17.28
C HIS A 196 11.61 -0.71 16.82
N PHE A 197 10.81 0.08 17.56
CA PHE A 197 10.60 1.50 17.27
C PHE A 197 11.90 2.29 17.43
N GLU A 198 12.68 1.98 18.47
CA GLU A 198 14.02 2.56 18.66
C GLU A 198 14.95 2.26 17.48
N LYS A 199 14.97 1.00 17.01
CA LYS A 199 15.75 0.61 15.84
C LYS A 199 15.32 1.37 14.59
N ILE A 200 14.02 1.50 14.33
CA ILE A 200 13.47 2.24 13.19
C ILE A 200 13.90 3.71 13.22
N LEU A 201 13.81 4.36 14.37
CA LEU A 201 14.24 5.75 14.51
C LEU A 201 15.78 5.90 14.37
N LYS A 202 16.57 4.92 14.83
CA LYS A 202 18.04 4.91 14.64
C LYS A 202 18.41 4.80 13.16
N ASP A 203 17.70 3.96 12.41
CA ASP A 203 17.96 3.73 10.99
C ASP A 203 17.62 4.96 10.13
N GLN A 204 16.67 5.80 10.56
CA GLN A 204 16.26 7.03 9.86
C GLN A 204 17.16 8.27 10.10
N ARG A 205 18.24 8.14 10.91
CA ARG A 205 19.34 9.11 11.18
C ARG A 205 19.04 10.62 10.99
N ILE A 206 18.74 11.31 12.11
CA ILE A 206 19.21 12.62 12.63
C ILE A 206 18.30 12.95 13.83
N ARG A 207 18.87 13.29 15.01
CA ARG A 207 18.15 13.59 16.28
C ARG A 207 17.28 12.44 16.83
N TYR A 208 17.80 11.20 16.76
CA TYR A 208 17.16 10.01 17.32
C TYR A 208 16.75 10.21 18.79
N GLU A 209 17.70 10.57 19.65
CA GLU A 209 17.53 10.65 21.10
C GLU A 209 16.44 11.66 21.50
N GLU A 210 16.42 12.83 20.85
CA GLU A 210 15.38 13.84 21.05
C GLU A 210 13.99 13.30 20.67
N LYS A 211 13.87 12.63 19.51
CA LYS A 211 12.59 12.11 19.01
C LYS A 211 12.04 11.02 19.91
N ILE A 212 12.85 10.02 20.26
CA ILE A 212 12.41 8.91 21.10
C ILE A 212 12.03 9.38 22.51
N LEU A 213 12.80 10.30 23.10
CA LEU A 213 12.46 10.92 24.37
C LEU A 213 11.09 11.62 24.30
N GLY A 214 10.82 12.34 23.20
CA GLY A 214 9.54 13.00 22.99
C GLY A 214 8.36 12.02 22.95
N PHE A 215 8.49 10.92 22.21
CA PHE A 215 7.45 9.88 22.17
C PHE A 215 7.25 9.19 23.52
N TYR A 216 8.32 8.96 24.27
CA TYR A 216 8.23 8.41 25.62
C TYR A 216 7.52 9.35 26.60
N LYS A 217 7.81 10.66 26.53
CA LYS A 217 7.04 11.67 27.29
C LYS A 217 5.56 11.67 26.89
N ALA A 218 5.22 11.50 25.61
CA ALA A 218 3.83 11.44 25.16
C ALA A 218 3.01 10.31 25.82
N ARG A 219 3.64 9.17 26.13
CA ARG A 219 3.00 8.06 26.86
C ARG A 219 2.59 8.47 28.28
N LEU A 220 3.42 9.26 28.94
CA LEU A 220 3.12 9.79 30.26
C LEU A 220 2.05 10.88 30.21
N ILE A 221 2.04 11.71 29.17
CA ILE A 221 0.96 12.69 28.95
C ILE A 221 -0.39 11.99 28.86
N LYS A 222 -0.46 10.85 28.16
CA LYS A 222 -1.70 10.06 28.09
C LYS A 222 -2.22 9.68 29.47
N LEU A 223 -1.35 9.09 30.29
CA LEU A 223 -1.68 8.64 31.64
C LEU A 223 -2.02 9.81 32.56
N PHE A 224 -1.31 10.94 32.43
CA PHE A 224 -1.59 12.19 33.14
C PHE A 224 -3.01 12.68 32.87
N LEU A 225 -3.37 12.81 31.59
CA LEU A 225 -4.68 13.30 31.19
C LEU A 225 -5.78 12.30 31.56
N PHE A 226 -5.52 10.99 31.47
CA PHE A 226 -6.44 9.96 31.93
C PHE A 226 -6.70 10.04 33.44
N GLN A 227 -5.65 10.25 34.23
CA GLN A 227 -5.75 10.44 35.66
C GLN A 227 -6.72 11.59 35.99
N LYS A 228 -6.57 12.74 35.31
CA LYS A 228 -7.48 13.90 35.48
C LYS A 228 -8.94 13.54 35.18
N LEU A 229 -9.21 12.73 34.16
CA LEU A 229 -10.57 12.29 33.84
C LEU A 229 -11.21 11.48 34.98
N ILE A 230 -10.49 10.48 35.51
CA ILE A 230 -11.01 9.63 36.59
C ILE A 230 -11.33 10.48 37.82
N PHE A 231 -10.44 11.39 38.21
CA PHE A 231 -10.63 12.17 39.44
C PHE A 231 -11.78 13.17 39.32
N CYS A 232 -11.86 13.91 38.22
CA CYS A 232 -12.98 14.82 38.00
C CYS A 232 -14.33 14.09 37.82
N SER A 233 -14.34 12.79 37.52
CA SER A 233 -15.57 11.99 37.52
C SER A 233 -16.04 11.62 38.94
N LYS A 234 -15.10 11.45 39.88
CA LYS A 234 -15.37 11.10 41.29
C LYS A 234 -15.86 12.28 42.14
N GLU A 235 -15.50 13.53 41.80
CA GLU A 235 -16.00 14.76 42.43
C GLU A 235 -17.53 14.86 42.47
N LYS A 236 -18.25 14.13 41.60
CA LYS A 236 -19.72 14.09 41.63
C LYS A 236 -20.31 13.14 42.68
N SER A 237 -19.52 12.35 43.40
CA SER A 237 -20.01 11.18 44.15
C SER A 237 -19.58 11.04 45.63
N ALA A 238 -18.64 11.83 46.17
CA ALA A 238 -18.32 11.76 47.60
C ALA A 238 -17.73 13.06 48.16
N SER A 239 -18.01 13.34 49.43
CA SER A 239 -17.35 14.35 50.25
C SER A 239 -15.83 14.14 50.27
N GLU A 240 -15.09 15.19 49.96
CA GLU A 240 -13.62 15.23 49.85
C GLU A 240 -12.92 14.67 51.10
N ASP A 241 -12.13 13.61 50.91
CA ASP A 241 -11.22 13.06 51.92
C ASP A 241 -9.81 13.64 51.67
N SER A 242 -9.18 14.24 52.68
CA SER A 242 -7.94 15.01 52.51
C SER A 242 -6.77 14.18 51.97
N ASP A 243 -6.76 12.89 52.30
CA ASP A 243 -5.71 11.95 51.90
C ASP A 243 -5.76 11.64 50.40
N THR A 244 -6.93 11.71 49.76
CA THR A 244 -7.04 11.48 48.30
C THR A 244 -6.47 12.66 47.53
N VAL A 245 -6.81 13.89 47.92
CA VAL A 245 -6.32 15.14 47.29
C VAL A 245 -4.80 15.29 47.42
N GLU A 246 -4.22 14.87 48.55
CA GLU A 246 -2.77 14.90 48.74
C GLU A 246 -2.04 13.87 47.87
N SER A 247 -2.59 12.65 47.76
CA SER A 247 -2.07 11.62 46.85
C SER A 247 -2.11 12.05 45.37
N GLU A 248 -3.14 12.83 44.99
CA GLU A 248 -3.33 13.39 43.65
C GLU A 248 -2.26 14.43 43.31
N ARG A 249 -2.03 15.40 44.20
CA ARG A 249 -0.98 16.41 44.01
C ARG A 249 0.41 15.81 43.89
N LEU A 250 0.71 14.80 44.71
CA LEU A 250 1.98 14.08 44.67
C LEU A 250 2.16 13.36 43.31
N MET A 251 1.11 12.73 42.81
CA MET A 251 1.15 12.02 41.53
C MET A 251 1.26 12.97 40.32
N GLU A 252 0.60 14.13 40.37
CA GLU A 252 0.76 15.20 39.38
C GLU A 252 2.19 15.77 39.38
N GLN A 253 2.75 16.05 40.56
CA GLN A 253 4.14 16.50 40.68
C GLN A 253 5.14 15.46 40.16
N ASP A 254 4.92 14.18 40.46
CA ASP A 254 5.75 13.08 39.97
C ASP A 254 5.74 12.98 38.43
N ILE A 255 4.57 13.15 37.81
CA ILE A 255 4.44 13.12 36.34
C ILE A 255 5.03 14.38 35.69
N LEU A 256 4.83 15.56 36.31
CA LEU A 256 5.48 16.80 35.87
C LEU A 256 7.01 16.69 35.94
N TYR A 257 7.52 16.05 36.97
CA TYR A 257 8.95 15.79 37.12
C TYR A 257 9.47 14.86 36.01
N LEU A 258 8.70 13.85 35.60
CA LEU A 258 9.05 13.02 34.44
C LEU A 258 9.11 13.81 33.12
N PHE A 259 8.27 14.83 32.92
CA PHE A 259 8.36 15.70 31.74
C PHE A 259 9.63 16.56 31.72
N SER A 260 10.22 16.82 32.88
CA SER A 260 11.46 17.62 32.98
C SER A 260 12.72 16.88 32.53
N ALA A 261 12.66 15.55 32.31
CA ALA A 261 13.79 14.75 31.88
C ALA A 261 14.44 15.29 30.60
N LYS A 262 15.76 15.53 30.63
CA LYS A 262 16.51 16.16 29.53
C LYS A 262 17.07 15.16 28.53
N ASN A 263 17.24 13.92 28.95
CA ASN A 263 17.77 12.83 28.13
C ASN A 263 17.13 11.49 28.52
N LEU A 264 17.48 10.43 27.77
CA LEU A 264 16.92 9.10 27.97
C LEU A 264 17.34 8.46 29.29
N ASP A 265 18.58 8.68 29.74
CA ASP A 265 19.08 8.10 30.99
C ASP A 265 18.32 8.67 32.19
N GLU A 266 18.12 9.99 32.22
CA GLU A 266 17.32 10.67 33.23
C GLU A 266 15.86 10.20 33.17
N TYR A 267 15.27 10.11 31.97
CA TYR A 267 13.91 9.60 31.81
C TYR A 267 13.77 8.17 32.36
N GLN A 268 14.69 7.27 32.02
CA GLN A 268 14.67 5.88 32.49
C GLN A 268 14.82 5.80 34.01
N TYR A 269 15.73 6.59 34.60
CA TYR A 269 15.91 6.67 36.04
C TYR A 269 14.62 7.12 36.74
N LEU A 270 13.98 8.18 36.24
CA LEU A 270 12.76 8.72 36.83
C LEU A 270 11.56 7.78 36.67
N VAL A 271 11.39 7.15 35.51
CA VAL A 271 10.33 6.13 35.30
C VAL A 271 10.54 4.95 36.24
N GLY A 272 11.78 4.52 36.48
CA GLY A 272 12.09 3.48 37.45
C GLY A 272 11.62 3.82 38.87
N ARG A 273 11.73 5.08 39.30
CA ARG A 273 11.24 5.52 40.62
C ARG A 273 9.72 5.52 40.74
N LEU A 274 9.01 5.71 39.63
CA LEU A 274 7.55 5.85 39.57
C LEU A 274 6.86 4.63 38.94
N GLN A 275 7.59 3.52 38.78
CA GLN A 275 7.14 2.35 38.01
C GLN A 275 5.82 1.77 38.52
N GLU A 276 5.63 1.69 39.85
CA GLU A 276 4.39 1.16 40.45
C GLU A 276 3.18 2.04 40.14
N LYS A 277 3.34 3.37 40.23
CA LYS A 277 2.29 4.36 39.91
C LYS A 277 1.92 4.32 38.43
N VAL A 278 2.92 4.28 37.56
CA VAL A 278 2.74 4.20 36.11
C VAL A 278 2.07 2.87 35.73
N ARG A 279 2.44 1.76 36.39
CA ARG A 279 1.81 0.45 36.19
C ARG A 279 0.33 0.47 36.57
N TYR A 280 0.00 1.02 37.76
CA TYR A 280 -1.37 1.13 38.25
C TYR A 280 -2.27 1.92 37.28
N LEU A 281 -1.84 3.10 36.81
CA LEU A 281 -2.64 3.90 35.88
C LEU A 281 -2.88 3.18 34.54
N ARG A 282 -1.90 2.42 34.05
CA ARG A 282 -2.04 1.66 32.79
C ARG A 282 -3.06 0.54 32.90
N GLU A 283 -2.96 -0.26 33.97
CA GLU A 283 -3.92 -1.35 34.22
C GLU A 283 -5.33 -0.78 34.38
N HIS A 284 -5.45 0.31 35.14
CA HIS A 284 -6.73 0.98 35.33
C HIS A 284 -7.28 1.64 34.05
N PHE A 285 -6.42 2.12 33.13
CA PHE A 285 -6.84 2.65 31.84
C PHE A 285 -7.59 1.62 31.01
N GLU A 286 -7.01 0.44 30.84
CA GLU A 286 -7.65 -0.63 30.08
C GLU A 286 -8.95 -1.06 30.75
N ASP A 287 -8.94 -1.30 32.06
CA ASP A 287 -10.14 -1.77 32.78
C ASP A 287 -11.27 -0.74 32.75
N TYR A 288 -10.94 0.55 32.86
CA TYR A 288 -11.91 1.63 32.77
C TYR A 288 -12.64 1.61 31.42
N TYR A 289 -11.93 1.52 30.31
CA TYR A 289 -12.57 1.52 28.99
C TYR A 289 -13.14 0.15 28.59
N LYS A 290 -12.65 -0.96 29.14
CA LYS A 290 -13.33 -2.27 29.01
C LYS A 290 -14.73 -2.25 29.60
N LEU A 291 -14.91 -1.57 30.73
CA LEU A 291 -16.18 -1.52 31.47
C LEU A 291 -17.12 -0.40 30.99
N ASN A 292 -16.58 0.71 30.50
CA ASN A 292 -17.35 1.91 30.15
C ASN A 292 -17.58 2.12 28.65
N VAL A 293 -16.95 1.33 27.76
CA VAL A 293 -17.41 1.26 26.37
C VAL A 293 -18.75 0.50 26.37
N PRO A 294 -19.83 1.07 25.81
CA PRO A 294 -21.13 0.40 25.79
C PRO A 294 -21.01 -0.95 25.07
N SER A 295 -21.59 -2.01 25.67
CA SER A 295 -21.64 -3.43 25.25
C SER A 295 -20.61 -4.38 25.91
N GLY A 296 -21.11 -5.52 26.40
CA GLY A 296 -20.35 -6.53 27.15
C GLY A 296 -19.58 -7.56 26.29
N LYS A 297 -19.33 -7.28 25.01
CA LYS A 297 -18.60 -8.17 24.07
C LYS A 297 -17.36 -7.51 23.43
N PHE A 298 -16.93 -6.37 23.95
CA PHE A 298 -15.85 -5.59 23.36
C PHE A 298 -14.46 -6.23 23.48
N ASP A 299 -13.89 -6.62 22.34
CA ASP A 299 -12.49 -7.06 22.25
C ASP A 299 -11.54 -5.90 21.90
N ILE A 300 -10.90 -5.33 22.93
CA ILE A 300 -9.86 -4.29 22.80
C ILE A 300 -8.71 -4.74 21.90
N LYS A 301 -8.38 -6.04 21.90
CA LYS A 301 -7.27 -6.52 21.09
C LYS A 301 -7.57 -6.36 19.60
N LYS A 302 -8.83 -6.52 19.22
CA LYS A 302 -9.33 -6.33 17.85
C LYS A 302 -9.61 -4.86 17.54
N ARG A 303 -10.39 -4.15 18.36
CA ARG A 303 -10.90 -2.80 18.07
C ARG A 303 -10.31 -1.71 18.98
N SER A 304 -9.00 -1.69 19.15
CA SER A 304 -8.30 -0.72 20.01
C SER A 304 -8.58 0.74 19.66
N TYR A 305 -8.93 1.04 18.41
CA TYR A 305 -9.29 2.38 17.95
C TYR A 305 -10.55 2.94 18.65
N VAL A 306 -11.49 2.08 19.07
CA VAL A 306 -12.70 2.49 19.80
C VAL A 306 -12.32 3.06 21.17
N VAL A 307 -11.44 2.38 21.90
CA VAL A 307 -10.89 2.87 23.18
C VAL A 307 -10.22 4.21 22.99
N GLU A 308 -9.37 4.33 21.96
CA GLU A 308 -8.62 5.56 21.71
C GLU A 308 -9.55 6.74 21.43
N ARG A 309 -10.57 6.52 20.59
CA ARG A 309 -11.58 7.55 20.28
C ARG A 309 -12.41 7.92 21.49
N GLN A 310 -12.80 6.94 22.32
CA GLN A 310 -13.57 7.20 23.52
C GLN A 310 -12.76 8.03 24.53
N TYR A 311 -11.51 7.64 24.78
CA TYR A 311 -10.58 8.41 25.62
C TYR A 311 -10.42 9.85 25.15
N LEU A 312 -10.19 10.06 23.84
CA LEU A 312 -10.08 11.40 23.27
C LEU A 312 -11.41 12.18 23.39
N THR A 313 -12.56 11.49 23.25
CA THR A 313 -13.89 12.09 23.39
C THR A 313 -14.07 12.65 24.79
N ASP A 314 -13.71 11.88 25.81
CA ASP A 314 -13.81 12.29 27.21
C ASP A 314 -12.91 13.48 27.52
N ILE A 315 -11.66 13.48 27.02
CA ILE A 315 -10.79 14.65 27.15
C ILE A 315 -11.36 15.88 26.44
N PHE A 316 -11.86 15.72 25.21
CA PHE A 316 -12.41 16.84 24.46
C PHE A 316 -13.68 17.40 25.10
N ARG A 317 -14.50 16.58 25.77
CA ARG A 317 -15.62 17.09 26.59
C ARG A 317 -15.13 17.98 27.73
N TYR A 318 -14.05 17.59 28.40
CA TYR A 318 -13.45 18.43 29.45
C TYR A 318 -12.90 19.74 28.88
N TYR A 319 -12.25 19.68 27.73
CA TYR A 319 -11.78 20.85 27.01
C TYR A 319 -12.94 21.79 26.62
N LEU A 320 -13.99 21.27 25.98
CA LEU A 320 -15.13 22.05 25.50
C LEU A 320 -15.97 22.63 26.65
N ASN A 321 -15.99 21.97 27.82
CA ASN A 321 -16.68 22.44 29.02
C ASN A 321 -15.81 23.32 29.92
N ASN A 322 -14.66 23.80 29.43
CA ASN A 322 -13.74 24.68 30.16
C ASN A 322 -13.23 24.10 31.50
N ARG A 323 -13.00 22.78 31.56
CA ARG A 323 -12.55 22.08 32.77
C ARG A 323 -11.05 21.76 32.82
N LEU A 324 -10.35 21.92 31.70
CA LEU A 324 -8.91 21.71 31.64
C LEU A 324 -8.16 22.95 32.09
N SER A 325 -7.09 22.78 32.86
CA SER A 325 -6.18 23.88 33.19
C SER A 325 -5.35 24.32 31.98
N LYS A 326 -4.64 25.45 32.12
CA LYS A 326 -3.68 25.93 31.12
C LYS A 326 -2.63 24.90 30.76
N PHE A 327 -2.12 24.21 31.77
CA PHE A 327 -1.11 23.18 31.58
C PHE A 327 -1.69 21.95 30.87
N ASP A 328 -2.90 21.52 31.24
CA ASP A 328 -3.58 20.39 30.60
C ASP A 328 -3.81 20.63 29.10
N VAL A 329 -4.22 21.85 28.72
CA VAL A 329 -4.41 22.26 27.31
C VAL A 329 -3.08 22.22 26.54
N PHE A 330 -1.99 22.67 27.17
CA PHE A 330 -0.66 22.62 26.58
C PHE A 330 -0.22 21.17 26.32
N VAL A 331 -0.26 20.30 27.33
CA VAL A 331 0.17 18.91 27.16
C VAL A 331 -0.74 18.11 26.22
N LEU A 332 -2.04 18.44 26.16
CA LEU A 332 -2.96 17.87 25.17
C LEU A 332 -2.53 18.21 23.73
N ASN A 333 -2.12 19.46 23.45
CA ASN A 333 -1.57 19.82 22.14
C ASN A 333 -0.34 18.97 21.80
N VAL A 334 0.57 18.78 22.76
CA VAL A 334 1.78 17.98 22.59
C VAL A 334 1.46 16.49 22.35
N TYR A 335 0.47 15.95 23.06
CA TYR A 335 0.02 14.56 22.88
C TYR A 335 -0.54 14.33 21.48
N LEU A 336 -1.42 15.21 21.00
CA LEU A 336 -2.01 15.10 19.67
C LEU A 336 -0.98 15.33 18.55
N LEU A 337 -0.01 16.22 18.76
CA LEU A 337 1.15 16.37 17.88
C LEU A 337 1.96 15.06 17.81
N SER A 338 2.20 14.42 18.96
CA SER A 338 2.92 13.14 19.04
C SER A 338 2.16 12.02 18.32
N MET A 339 0.83 11.93 18.51
CA MET A 339 -0.01 10.95 17.82
C MET A 339 0.06 11.10 16.29
N ASN A 340 -0.10 12.33 15.78
CA ASN A 340 0.00 12.61 14.35
C ASN A 340 1.42 12.34 13.80
N GLN A 341 2.48 12.61 14.56
CA GLN A 341 3.85 12.28 14.17
C GLN A 341 4.12 10.78 14.15
N PHE A 342 3.67 10.05 15.16
CA PHE A 342 3.83 8.58 15.23
C PHE A 342 3.19 7.92 14.01
N ARG A 343 2.00 8.38 13.66
CA ARG A 343 1.25 7.91 12.51
C ARG A 343 2.01 8.01 11.18
N THR A 344 2.93 8.98 11.03
CA THR A 344 3.70 9.16 9.80
C THR A 344 4.68 8.03 9.48
N PHE A 345 5.01 7.19 10.46
CA PHE A 345 5.80 5.99 10.24
C PHE A 345 4.97 4.88 9.59
N LEU A 346 3.68 4.83 9.91
CA LEU A 346 2.79 3.72 9.55
C LEU A 346 1.90 4.01 8.34
N TYR A 347 1.73 5.27 7.95
CA TYR A 347 0.91 5.66 6.81
C TYR A 347 1.71 6.18 5.63
N GLN A 348 1.25 5.83 4.44
CA GLN A 348 1.70 6.45 3.20
C GLN A 348 0.88 7.71 2.91
N THR A 349 1.59 8.80 2.66
CA THR A 349 1.06 10.08 2.19
C THR A 349 1.77 10.46 0.89
N ASN A 350 1.20 11.37 0.09
CA ASN A 350 1.79 11.84 -1.19
C ASN A 350 3.18 12.55 -1.05
N ILE A 351 3.77 12.61 0.14
CA ILE A 351 5.02 13.34 0.42
C ILE A 351 6.18 12.34 0.52
N GLY A 352 7.24 12.55 -0.27
CA GLY A 352 8.34 11.58 -0.39
C GLY A 352 8.00 10.42 -1.31
N MET A 353 7.34 10.73 -2.44
CA MET A 353 6.85 9.85 -3.50
C MET A 353 7.68 8.56 -3.68
N GLY A 354 6.98 7.46 -3.96
CA GLY A 354 7.58 6.22 -4.43
C GLY A 354 7.31 5.00 -3.55
N PHE A 355 7.43 3.84 -4.20
CA PHE A 355 7.22 2.52 -3.63
C PHE A 355 8.10 2.25 -2.40
N SER A 356 9.33 2.78 -2.37
CA SER A 356 10.27 2.59 -1.24
C SER A 356 9.73 3.11 0.10
N LYS A 357 9.00 4.22 0.10
CA LYS A 357 8.41 4.78 1.34
C LYS A 357 7.25 3.92 1.82
N PHE A 358 6.38 3.52 0.89
CA PHE A 358 5.30 2.55 1.17
C PHE A 358 5.87 1.27 1.75
N LYS A 359 6.92 0.72 1.12
CA LYS A 359 7.56 -0.52 1.55
C LYS A 359 8.12 -0.42 2.97
N LEU A 360 8.69 0.72 3.35
CA LEU A 360 9.14 0.97 4.72
C LEU A 360 7.97 0.89 5.72
N SER A 361 6.84 1.55 5.43
CA SER A 361 5.64 1.47 6.28
C SER A 361 5.05 0.06 6.33
N GLU A 362 5.08 -0.65 5.21
CA GLU A 362 4.64 -2.04 5.07
C GLU A 362 5.50 -2.98 5.92
N ASP A 363 6.82 -2.84 5.85
CA ASP A 363 7.77 -3.72 6.56
C ASP A 363 7.69 -3.54 8.09
N ILE A 364 7.41 -2.34 8.59
CA ILE A 364 7.40 -2.05 10.03
C ILE A 364 6.02 -2.22 10.70
N LYS A 365 4.95 -2.47 9.94
CA LYS A 365 3.57 -2.45 10.47
C LYS A 365 3.33 -3.47 11.58
N GLU A 366 3.98 -4.63 11.51
CA GLU A 366 3.90 -5.65 12.57
C GLU A 366 4.94 -5.43 13.68
N ASP A 367 6.07 -4.79 13.37
CA ASP A 367 7.16 -4.51 14.31
C ASP A 367 6.73 -3.53 15.44
N MET A 368 5.72 -2.71 15.17
CA MET A 368 5.15 -1.74 16.12
C MET A 368 4.10 -2.35 17.06
N LEU A 369 3.70 -3.60 16.88
CA LEU A 369 2.73 -4.27 17.75
C LEU A 369 3.40 -4.87 19.00
N SER A 370 2.68 -4.89 20.12
CA SER A 370 3.17 -5.42 21.38
C SER A 370 3.41 -6.94 21.32
N LYS A 371 4.50 -7.40 21.95
CA LYS A 371 4.77 -8.85 22.14
C LYS A 371 3.78 -9.53 23.09
N ASP A 372 2.97 -8.77 23.82
CA ASP A 372 1.92 -9.29 24.70
C ASP A 372 0.67 -9.73 23.92
N ARG A 373 0.62 -9.45 22.61
CA ARG A 373 -0.39 -9.94 21.68
C ARG A 373 0.04 -11.26 21.04
N ASP A 374 -0.95 -12.05 20.64
CA ASP A 374 -0.71 -12.95 19.52
C ASP A 374 -0.82 -12.14 18.21
N ILE A 375 0.27 -11.44 17.89
CA ILE A 375 0.35 -10.44 16.81
C ILE A 375 -0.26 -10.98 15.50
N LYS A 376 0.04 -12.24 15.17
CA LYS A 376 -0.43 -12.85 13.92
C LYS A 376 -1.92 -13.15 13.93
N ASP A 377 -2.48 -13.42 15.10
CA ASP A 377 -3.88 -13.79 15.28
C ASP A 377 -4.75 -12.53 15.34
N ASP A 378 -4.37 -11.55 16.17
CA ASP A 378 -5.10 -10.28 16.33
C ASP A 378 -5.15 -9.48 15.01
N THR A 379 -4.05 -9.46 14.25
CA THR A 379 -4.02 -8.76 12.95
C THR A 379 -5.01 -9.38 11.95
N ILE A 380 -5.09 -10.72 11.91
CA ILE A 380 -6.05 -11.42 11.03
C ILE A 380 -7.48 -11.21 11.52
N ARG A 381 -7.74 -11.29 12.83
CA ARG A 381 -9.06 -10.97 13.41
C ARG A 381 -9.52 -9.57 13.05
N SER A 382 -8.64 -8.57 13.18
CA SER A 382 -8.94 -7.19 12.81
C SER A 382 -9.32 -7.03 11.34
N THR A 383 -8.70 -7.83 10.47
CA THR A 383 -8.96 -7.79 9.02
C THR A 383 -10.33 -8.37 8.68
N PHE A 384 -10.66 -9.55 9.22
CA PHE A 384 -12.00 -10.11 9.05
C PHE A 384 -13.07 -9.17 9.64
N ASP A 385 -12.86 -8.68 10.86
CA ASP A 385 -13.78 -7.75 11.53
C ASP A 385 -14.09 -6.52 10.68
N LYS A 386 -13.09 -5.93 10.05
CA LYS A 386 -13.27 -4.81 9.11
C LYS A 386 -14.24 -5.18 8.00
N TYR A 387 -14.00 -6.28 7.27
CA TYR A 387 -14.85 -6.64 6.14
C TYR A 387 -16.26 -7.06 6.54
N TYR A 388 -16.44 -7.66 7.73
CA TYR A 388 -17.77 -7.88 8.30
C TYR A 388 -18.46 -6.55 8.64
N SER A 389 -17.72 -5.60 9.23
CA SER A 389 -18.25 -4.29 9.61
C SER A 389 -18.73 -3.47 8.41
N GLU A 390 -18.11 -3.62 7.24
CA GLU A 390 -18.51 -2.93 5.99
C GLU A 390 -19.87 -3.40 5.44
N ARG A 391 -20.31 -4.64 5.77
CA ARG A 391 -21.62 -5.27 5.43
C ARG A 391 -21.92 -5.49 3.93
N ASN A 392 -21.44 -4.60 3.06
CA ASN A 392 -21.66 -4.64 1.61
C ASN A 392 -20.59 -5.46 0.86
N VAL A 393 -19.44 -5.74 1.48
CA VAL A 393 -18.40 -6.60 0.91
C VAL A 393 -18.87 -8.05 0.91
N LYS A 394 -18.87 -8.68 -0.27
CA LYS A 394 -19.36 -10.06 -0.46
C LYS A 394 -18.26 -11.08 -0.66
N LYS A 395 -17.14 -10.66 -1.26
CA LYS A 395 -16.01 -11.50 -1.66
C LYS A 395 -14.71 -10.81 -1.30
N VAL A 396 -13.76 -11.55 -0.71
CA VAL A 396 -12.44 -11.02 -0.32
C VAL A 396 -11.32 -12.00 -0.66
N GLU A 397 -10.33 -11.52 -1.39
CA GLU A 397 -9.16 -12.31 -1.81
C GLU A 397 -7.92 -11.94 -1.02
N PHE A 398 -7.56 -12.78 -0.05
CA PHE A 398 -6.43 -12.54 0.85
C PHE A 398 -5.10 -12.91 0.19
N ARG A 399 -4.20 -11.93 -0.01
CA ARG A 399 -2.82 -12.22 -0.39
C ARG A 399 -1.95 -12.63 0.77
N ILE A 400 -1.20 -13.72 0.60
CA ILE A 400 -0.26 -14.25 1.59
C ILE A 400 1.09 -14.62 0.99
N ALA A 401 2.16 -14.41 1.78
CA ALA A 401 3.48 -14.91 1.44
C ALA A 401 3.49 -16.45 1.38
N PRO A 402 4.31 -17.06 0.50
CA PRO A 402 4.39 -18.51 0.38
C PRO A 402 4.81 -19.16 1.69
N LYS A 403 4.35 -20.39 1.93
CA LYS A 403 4.73 -21.17 3.11
C LYS A 403 5.83 -22.18 2.78
N THR A 404 6.55 -22.57 3.83
CA THR A 404 7.70 -23.47 3.75
C THR A 404 7.34 -24.95 3.77
N SER A 405 6.11 -25.29 4.14
CA SER A 405 5.62 -26.66 4.18
C SER A 405 4.11 -26.75 3.95
N VAL A 406 3.64 -27.93 3.54
CA VAL A 406 2.20 -28.26 3.43
C VAL A 406 1.50 -28.10 4.79
N ALA A 407 2.17 -28.48 5.89
CA ALA A 407 1.63 -28.34 7.24
C ALA A 407 1.38 -26.87 7.62
N ASP A 408 2.28 -25.96 7.23
CA ASP A 408 2.11 -24.53 7.47
C ASP A 408 0.93 -23.93 6.69
N TYR A 409 0.72 -24.38 5.44
CA TYR A 409 -0.48 -24.02 4.68
C TYR A 409 -1.76 -24.50 5.37
N ASN A 410 -1.82 -25.77 5.73
CA ASN A 410 -2.99 -26.34 6.42
C ASN A 410 -3.27 -25.63 7.75
N LYS A 411 -2.22 -25.32 8.53
CA LYS A 411 -2.34 -24.55 9.77
C LYS A 411 -2.92 -23.16 9.52
N LEU A 412 -2.45 -22.46 8.48
CA LEU A 412 -2.98 -21.15 8.13
C LEU A 412 -4.44 -21.23 7.67
N LEU A 413 -4.78 -22.16 6.78
CA LEU A 413 -6.16 -22.30 6.27
C LEU A 413 -7.14 -22.61 7.42
N LYS A 414 -6.77 -23.53 8.32
CA LYS A 414 -7.49 -23.80 9.59
C LYS A 414 -7.70 -22.57 10.43
N LYS A 415 -6.66 -21.78 10.60
CA LYS A 415 -6.74 -20.54 11.34
C LYS A 415 -7.69 -19.53 10.68
N LEU A 416 -7.58 -19.32 9.37
CA LEU A 416 -8.45 -18.38 8.64
C LEU A 416 -9.91 -18.78 8.75
N GLN A 417 -10.24 -20.05 8.57
CA GLN A 417 -11.61 -20.54 8.70
C GLN A 417 -12.13 -20.42 10.14
N GLY A 418 -11.32 -20.77 11.14
CA GLY A 418 -11.69 -20.64 12.55
C GLY A 418 -12.01 -19.20 12.93
N ILE A 419 -11.16 -18.25 12.51
CA ILE A 419 -11.39 -16.81 12.72
C ILE A 419 -12.63 -16.33 11.94
N ASN A 420 -12.84 -16.82 10.72
CA ASN A 420 -14.02 -16.47 9.91
C ASN A 420 -15.31 -16.91 10.60
N SER A 421 -15.34 -18.14 11.14
CA SER A 421 -16.46 -18.65 11.93
C SER A 421 -16.66 -17.83 13.20
N GLU A 422 -15.60 -17.63 13.99
CA GLU A 422 -15.61 -16.86 15.25
C GLU A 422 -16.23 -15.47 15.05
N ILE A 423 -15.78 -14.72 14.03
CA ILE A 423 -16.27 -13.36 13.80
C ILE A 423 -17.68 -13.37 13.18
N SER A 424 -18.04 -14.38 12.38
CA SER A 424 -19.38 -14.44 11.80
C SER A 424 -20.49 -14.48 12.86
N GLU A 425 -20.22 -15.08 14.03
CA GLU A 425 -21.15 -15.14 15.17
C GLU A 425 -21.50 -13.75 15.72
N GLU A 426 -20.59 -12.78 15.57
CA GLU A 426 -20.85 -11.38 15.96
C GLU A 426 -21.76 -10.64 14.95
N TYR A 427 -21.82 -11.11 13.70
CA TYR A 427 -22.45 -10.41 12.57
C TYR A 427 -23.62 -11.18 11.92
N GLY A 428 -24.22 -12.14 12.63
CA GLY A 428 -25.43 -12.85 12.21
C GLY A 428 -25.18 -14.15 11.43
N ASP A 429 -24.08 -14.84 11.74
CA ASP A 429 -23.72 -16.21 11.32
C ASP A 429 -23.53 -16.44 9.81
N ARG A 430 -23.63 -15.39 8.99
CA ARG A 430 -23.30 -15.48 7.57
C ARG A 430 -21.80 -15.28 7.37
N GLN A 431 -21.10 -16.37 7.04
CA GLN A 431 -19.67 -16.30 6.79
C GLN A 431 -19.31 -15.46 5.55
N LEU A 432 -18.24 -14.68 5.67
CA LEU A 432 -17.59 -13.98 4.58
C LEU A 432 -17.06 -15.00 3.56
N ASP A 433 -17.37 -14.77 2.29
CA ASP A 433 -16.81 -15.58 1.23
C ASP A 433 -15.41 -15.07 0.90
N TYR A 434 -14.41 -15.90 1.18
CA TYR A 434 -13.01 -15.54 1.00
C TYR A 434 -12.23 -16.64 0.28
N GLY A 435 -11.17 -16.19 -0.39
CA GLY A 435 -10.12 -17.06 -0.90
C GLY A 435 -8.74 -16.47 -0.67
N VAL A 436 -7.73 -17.26 -1.00
CA VAL A 436 -6.32 -17.00 -0.72
C VAL A 436 -5.56 -16.99 -2.03
N ILE A 437 -4.78 -15.94 -2.24
CA ILE A 437 -3.85 -15.79 -3.35
C ILE A 437 -2.42 -15.84 -2.80
N VAL A 438 -1.59 -16.71 -3.35
CA VAL A 438 -0.19 -16.83 -2.91
C VAL A 438 0.70 -15.93 -3.76
N HIS A 439 1.29 -14.90 -3.16
CA HIS A 439 2.12 -13.93 -3.88
C HIS A 439 3.63 -14.24 -3.77
N LEU A 440 4.26 -14.64 -4.87
CA LEU A 440 5.70 -14.93 -4.89
C LEU A 440 6.52 -13.63 -4.74
N ILE A 441 7.54 -13.65 -3.88
CA ILE A 441 8.28 -12.44 -3.52
C ILE A 441 9.39 -12.16 -4.53
N LYS A 442 9.39 -10.95 -5.10
CA LYS A 442 10.46 -10.44 -5.98
C LYS A 442 11.66 -9.97 -5.16
N ASP A 443 12.85 -10.45 -5.52
CA ASP A 443 14.12 -10.01 -4.92
C ASP A 443 14.90 -9.13 -5.90
N LYS A 444 14.79 -7.81 -5.72
CA LYS A 444 15.53 -6.82 -6.52
C LYS A 444 17.05 -6.92 -6.40
N ASN A 445 17.56 -7.56 -5.34
CA ASN A 445 18.99 -7.64 -5.04
C ASN A 445 19.63 -8.96 -5.54
N ASP A 446 18.84 -9.90 -6.04
CA ASP A 446 19.37 -11.12 -6.63
C ASP A 446 19.92 -10.83 -8.02
N PHE A 447 21.22 -10.59 -8.12
CA PHE A 447 21.93 -10.54 -9.39
C PHE A 447 23.38 -11.00 -9.18
N THR A 448 23.87 -11.90 -10.03
CA THR A 448 25.26 -12.37 -10.00
C THR A 448 25.90 -12.20 -11.36
N GLU A 449 27.08 -11.58 -11.41
CA GLU A 449 27.91 -11.47 -12.61
C GLU A 449 28.86 -12.67 -12.81
N LYS A 450 28.81 -13.67 -11.92
CA LYS A 450 29.70 -14.83 -12.04
C LYS A 450 29.40 -15.60 -13.32
N ASP A 451 30.47 -15.95 -14.03
CA ASP A 451 30.39 -16.75 -15.24
C ASP A 451 29.90 -18.18 -14.93
N GLY A 452 29.11 -18.77 -15.83
CA GLY A 452 28.59 -20.13 -15.69
C GLY A 452 27.44 -20.33 -14.70
N LEU A 453 27.08 -19.32 -13.89
CA LEU A 453 25.88 -19.35 -13.03
C LEU A 453 24.74 -18.54 -13.65
N SER A 454 23.48 -18.91 -13.42
CA SER A 454 22.37 -18.09 -13.93
C SER A 454 22.31 -16.74 -13.22
N ARG A 455 22.02 -15.66 -13.95
CA ARG A 455 21.97 -14.29 -13.43
C ARG A 455 20.98 -14.08 -12.26
N LYS A 456 19.97 -14.95 -12.13
CA LYS A 456 18.92 -14.95 -11.07
C LYS A 456 18.82 -16.30 -10.34
N GLU A 457 19.95 -17.00 -10.17
CA GLU A 457 20.00 -18.36 -9.64
C GLU A 457 19.31 -18.52 -8.27
N LYS A 458 19.49 -17.57 -7.34
CA LYS A 458 18.88 -17.67 -6.02
C LYS A 458 17.37 -17.53 -6.09
N SER A 459 16.86 -16.57 -6.87
CA SER A 459 15.42 -16.38 -7.08
C SER A 459 14.79 -17.61 -7.70
N LEU A 460 15.40 -18.18 -8.74
CA LEU A 460 14.92 -19.41 -9.38
C LEU A 460 14.82 -20.57 -8.36
N ALA A 461 15.85 -20.76 -7.54
CA ALA A 461 15.86 -21.79 -6.50
C ALA A 461 14.77 -21.57 -5.43
N VAL A 462 14.59 -20.33 -4.98
CA VAL A 462 13.56 -19.96 -3.99
C VAL A 462 12.15 -20.15 -4.57
N ILE A 463 11.91 -19.64 -5.78
CA ILE A 463 10.61 -19.77 -6.46
C ILE A 463 10.27 -21.24 -6.61
N LYS A 464 11.18 -22.05 -7.17
CA LYS A 464 11.02 -23.50 -7.32
C LYS A 464 10.62 -24.17 -6.02
N LYS A 465 11.40 -23.94 -4.95
CA LYS A 465 11.12 -24.51 -3.63
C LYS A 465 9.74 -24.12 -3.13
N THR A 466 9.33 -22.86 -3.26
CA THR A 466 8.02 -22.39 -2.79
C THR A 466 6.86 -22.93 -3.61
N THR A 467 7.01 -23.07 -4.93
CA THR A 467 5.99 -23.65 -5.79
C THR A 467 5.88 -25.16 -5.64
N ASP A 468 7.00 -25.87 -5.41
CA ASP A 468 6.99 -27.30 -5.14
C ASP A 468 6.16 -27.65 -3.90
N VAL A 469 6.21 -26.80 -2.85
CA VAL A 469 5.36 -26.97 -1.65
C VAL A 469 3.87 -26.81 -1.98
N LEU A 470 3.52 -25.88 -2.88
CA LEU A 470 2.13 -25.72 -3.34
C LEU A 470 1.66 -26.92 -4.17
N LEU A 471 2.50 -27.40 -5.08
CA LEU A 471 2.22 -28.60 -5.87
C LEU A 471 2.00 -29.81 -4.97
N GLN A 472 2.86 -30.02 -3.96
CA GLN A 472 2.69 -31.09 -2.97
C GLN A 472 1.38 -30.99 -2.20
N LEU A 473 0.94 -29.77 -1.84
CA LEU A 473 -0.36 -29.55 -1.19
C LEU A 473 -1.52 -29.98 -2.11
N PHE A 474 -1.49 -29.59 -3.39
CA PHE A 474 -2.52 -29.96 -4.35
C PHE A 474 -2.55 -31.47 -4.64
N GLU A 475 -1.37 -32.09 -4.82
CA GLU A 475 -1.24 -33.55 -5.00
C GLU A 475 -1.73 -34.34 -3.77
N ALA A 476 -1.45 -33.85 -2.56
CA ALA A 476 -1.93 -34.49 -1.33
C ALA A 476 -3.47 -34.48 -1.27
N GLU A 477 -4.11 -33.36 -1.61
CA GLU A 477 -5.57 -33.29 -1.68
C GLU A 477 -6.15 -34.21 -2.77
N ASN A 478 -5.53 -34.26 -3.94
CA ASN A 478 -6.00 -35.10 -5.04
C ASN A 478 -5.98 -36.58 -4.67
N ARG A 479 -4.91 -37.04 -4.02
CA ARG A 479 -4.83 -38.42 -3.51
C ARG A 479 -5.92 -38.73 -2.50
N LEU A 480 -6.26 -37.79 -1.61
CA LEU A 480 -7.33 -37.98 -0.63
C LEU A 480 -8.72 -38.06 -1.31
N ARG A 481 -8.96 -37.25 -2.35
CA ARG A 481 -10.19 -37.28 -3.15
C ARG A 481 -10.35 -38.59 -3.91
N GLU A 482 -9.29 -39.04 -4.58
CA GLU A 482 -9.28 -40.32 -5.33
C GLU A 482 -9.53 -41.54 -4.44
N GLN A 483 -9.07 -41.50 -3.18
CA GLN A 483 -9.24 -42.59 -2.22
C GLN A 483 -10.64 -42.62 -1.56
N THR A 484 -11.58 -41.73 -1.92
CA THR A 484 -12.90 -41.60 -1.27
C THR A 484 -12.86 -41.48 0.26
N LEU A 485 -11.70 -41.05 0.81
CA LEU A 485 -11.55 -40.63 2.20
C LEU A 485 -12.03 -39.18 2.40
N PHE A 486 -12.66 -38.61 1.37
CA PHE A 486 -13.19 -37.26 1.34
C PHE A 486 -14.63 -37.27 1.84
N SER A 487 -14.85 -36.64 2.99
CA SER A 487 -16.17 -36.23 3.46
C SER A 487 -16.21 -34.70 3.41
N GLU A 488 -17.19 -34.12 2.71
CA GLU A 488 -17.45 -32.67 2.78
C GLU A 488 -17.84 -32.23 4.21
N ASP A 489 -18.22 -33.18 5.07
CA ASP A 489 -18.64 -32.97 6.46
C ASP A 489 -17.49 -33.15 7.49
N ASP A 490 -16.24 -33.36 7.07
CA ASP A 490 -15.10 -33.39 8.02
C ASP A 490 -14.67 -31.97 8.43
N GLU A 491 -15.17 -31.51 9.57
CA GLU A 491 -14.82 -30.21 10.18
C GLU A 491 -13.30 -30.02 10.39
N ASN A 492 -12.50 -31.09 10.41
CA ASN A 492 -11.04 -31.01 10.57
C ASN A 492 -10.28 -30.79 9.25
N TYR A 493 -10.95 -30.74 8.10
CA TYR A 493 -10.34 -30.56 6.80
C TYR A 493 -10.83 -29.27 6.13
N ILE A 494 -9.92 -28.32 5.91
CA ILE A 494 -10.21 -27.17 5.03
C ILE A 494 -9.52 -27.44 3.72
N PRO A 495 -10.27 -27.58 2.61
CA PRO A 495 -9.67 -27.98 1.36
C PRO A 495 -8.72 -26.89 0.86
N SER A 496 -7.69 -27.28 0.11
CA SER A 496 -6.83 -26.30 -0.56
C SER A 496 -7.63 -25.47 -1.58
N THR A 497 -8.91 -25.78 -1.82
CA THR A 497 -9.86 -24.99 -2.64
C THR A 497 -9.95 -23.53 -2.22
N LYS A 498 -9.59 -23.22 -0.97
CA LYS A 498 -9.42 -21.83 -0.53
C LYS A 498 -8.22 -21.12 -1.16
N ILE A 499 -7.22 -21.83 -1.69
CA ILE A 499 -6.16 -21.26 -2.51
C ILE A 499 -6.64 -21.20 -3.96
N ILE A 500 -6.98 -19.98 -4.39
CA ILE A 500 -7.70 -19.72 -5.65
C ILE A 500 -6.83 -19.04 -6.71
N GLY A 501 -5.61 -18.65 -6.39
CA GLY A 501 -4.71 -18.06 -7.38
C GLY A 501 -3.27 -17.84 -6.93
N LEU A 502 -2.46 -17.38 -7.88
CA LEU A 502 -1.08 -16.94 -7.67
C LEU A 502 -0.92 -15.46 -8.04
N ASP A 503 0.05 -14.84 -7.39
CA ASP A 503 0.50 -13.48 -7.67
C ASP A 503 2.02 -13.36 -7.53
N THR A 504 2.57 -12.18 -7.80
CA THR A 504 3.88 -11.75 -7.32
C THR A 504 3.73 -10.50 -6.47
N ALA A 505 4.72 -10.18 -5.64
CA ALA A 505 4.71 -8.97 -4.83
C ALA A 505 6.13 -8.42 -4.64
N ASN A 506 6.23 -7.22 -4.05
CA ASN A 506 7.46 -6.47 -3.80
C ASN A 506 8.02 -5.77 -5.06
N TYR A 507 9.19 -5.13 -4.93
CA TYR A 507 9.83 -4.33 -5.99
C TYR A 507 9.84 -5.04 -7.36
N GLU A 508 9.39 -4.32 -8.39
CA GLU A 508 9.46 -4.79 -9.78
C GLU A 508 10.83 -4.51 -10.42
N HIS A 509 11.53 -3.49 -9.94
CA HIS A 509 12.84 -3.12 -10.44
C HIS A 509 13.84 -4.29 -10.36
N ASN A 510 14.56 -4.53 -11.46
CA ASN A 510 15.52 -5.63 -11.64
C ASN A 510 14.92 -7.04 -11.55
N VAL A 511 13.59 -7.20 -11.61
CA VAL A 511 12.94 -8.52 -11.57
C VAL A 511 11.90 -8.62 -12.69
N ARG A 512 12.35 -9.10 -13.86
CA ARG A 512 11.48 -9.31 -15.03
C ARG A 512 10.52 -10.51 -14.82
N PRO A 513 9.33 -10.49 -15.43
CA PRO A 513 8.38 -11.62 -15.39
C PRO A 513 8.94 -12.97 -15.85
N GLU A 514 9.97 -12.95 -16.70
CA GLU A 514 10.61 -14.13 -17.30
C GLU A 514 10.92 -15.25 -16.28
N ILE A 515 11.46 -14.91 -15.11
CA ILE A 515 11.89 -15.90 -14.11
C ILE A 515 10.72 -16.64 -13.43
N PHE A 516 9.50 -16.10 -13.53
CA PHE A 516 8.31 -16.67 -12.91
C PHE A 516 7.50 -17.54 -13.88
N GLY A 517 7.70 -17.36 -15.20
CA GLY A 517 6.92 -18.00 -16.27
C GLY A 517 6.77 -19.52 -16.10
N PRO A 518 7.89 -20.28 -16.06
CA PRO A 518 7.84 -21.73 -15.91
C PRO A 518 7.01 -22.20 -14.71
N PHE A 519 7.16 -21.51 -13.57
CA PHE A 519 6.55 -21.90 -12.31
C PHE A 519 5.04 -21.60 -12.27
N PHE A 520 4.61 -20.44 -12.77
CA PHE A 520 3.18 -20.12 -12.90
C PHE A 520 2.48 -21.08 -13.85
N ARG A 521 3.09 -21.36 -15.02
CA ARG A 521 2.54 -22.32 -15.99
C ARG A 521 2.42 -23.71 -15.37
N LYS A 522 3.45 -24.17 -14.63
CA LYS A 522 3.47 -25.46 -13.93
C LYS A 522 2.37 -25.56 -12.87
N VAL A 523 2.27 -24.58 -11.97
CA VAL A 523 1.25 -24.58 -10.92
C VAL A 523 -0.14 -24.59 -11.52
N ARG A 524 -0.43 -23.71 -12.49
CA ARG A 524 -1.72 -23.73 -13.18
C ARG A 524 -1.99 -25.09 -13.83
N ALA A 525 -1.05 -25.62 -14.61
CA ALA A 525 -1.23 -26.92 -15.28
C ALA A 525 -1.58 -28.07 -14.33
N SER A 526 -1.08 -28.05 -13.09
CA SER A 526 -1.38 -29.08 -12.09
C SER A 526 -2.81 -29.04 -11.51
N ILE A 527 -3.50 -27.90 -11.56
CA ILE A 527 -4.77 -27.68 -10.83
C ILE A 527 -5.95 -27.27 -11.75
N ASP A 528 -5.65 -26.73 -12.93
CA ASP A 528 -6.61 -26.12 -13.86
C ASP A 528 -7.68 -27.10 -14.37
N GLN A 529 -7.41 -28.41 -14.39
CA GLN A 529 -8.40 -29.42 -14.76
C GLN A 529 -9.42 -29.72 -13.63
N GLN A 530 -9.09 -29.39 -12.39
CA GLN A 530 -9.85 -29.81 -11.21
C GLN A 530 -10.74 -28.69 -10.68
N ARG A 531 -10.28 -27.45 -10.78
CA ARG A 531 -11.02 -26.26 -10.35
C ARG A 531 -10.49 -25.00 -11.02
N PHE A 532 -11.31 -23.96 -10.98
CA PHE A 532 -10.89 -22.63 -11.39
C PHE A 532 -9.70 -22.16 -10.54
N PHE A 533 -8.67 -21.65 -11.20
CA PHE A 533 -7.46 -21.10 -10.57
C PHE A 533 -6.98 -19.90 -11.37
N GLY A 534 -7.03 -18.72 -10.77
CA GLY A 534 -6.69 -17.48 -11.44
C GLY A 534 -5.23 -17.09 -11.29
N LEU A 535 -4.67 -16.41 -12.30
CA LEU A 535 -3.37 -15.78 -12.20
C LEU A 535 -3.54 -14.26 -12.11
N THR A 536 -2.83 -13.67 -11.16
CA THR A 536 -2.59 -12.24 -11.10
C THR A 536 -1.08 -11.99 -11.00
N TYR A 537 -0.63 -10.77 -11.28
CA TYR A 537 0.77 -10.40 -11.25
C TYR A 537 0.88 -8.89 -11.09
N HIS A 538 1.51 -8.42 -10.02
CA HIS A 538 1.85 -7.00 -9.86
C HIS A 538 2.85 -6.57 -10.93
N VAL A 539 2.42 -5.73 -11.88
CA VAL A 539 3.28 -5.27 -12.98
C VAL A 539 2.91 -3.88 -13.45
N GLY A 540 3.92 -3.11 -13.85
CA GLY A 540 3.74 -1.81 -14.44
C GLY A 540 3.35 -0.74 -13.42
N GLU A 541 3.62 -0.96 -12.13
CA GLU A 541 3.56 0.08 -11.09
C GLU A 541 4.93 0.75 -10.87
N ASP A 542 6.00 -0.05 -10.83
CA ASP A 542 7.38 0.40 -10.58
C ASP A 542 8.31 -0.01 -11.72
N TYR A 543 8.87 0.95 -12.45
CA TYR A 543 9.68 0.67 -13.65
C TYR A 543 10.65 1.81 -13.96
N VAL A 544 11.69 1.48 -14.74
CA VAL A 544 12.79 2.40 -15.07
C VAL A 544 12.39 3.40 -16.17
N THR A 545 11.83 2.89 -17.26
CA THR A 545 11.27 3.68 -18.37
C THR A 545 9.83 3.22 -18.64
N ILE A 546 9.01 4.08 -19.24
CA ILE A 546 7.65 3.69 -19.58
C ILE A 546 7.60 2.52 -20.58
N ALA A 547 8.55 2.46 -21.52
CA ALA A 547 8.68 1.32 -22.45
C ALA A 547 9.00 0.02 -21.68
N ASN A 548 9.88 0.09 -20.69
CA ASN A 548 10.23 -1.02 -19.82
C ASN A 548 9.03 -1.58 -19.05
N GLY A 549 8.18 -0.69 -18.51
CA GLY A 549 6.95 -1.05 -17.82
C GLY A 549 5.91 -1.68 -18.76
N LEU A 550 5.74 -1.13 -19.97
CA LEU A 550 4.85 -1.71 -20.98
C LEU A 550 5.34 -3.08 -21.47
N ARG A 551 6.64 -3.23 -21.68
CA ARG A 551 7.26 -4.53 -22.01
C ARG A 551 7.04 -5.53 -20.89
N ALA A 552 7.18 -5.14 -19.62
CA ALA A 552 6.93 -6.05 -18.50
C ALA A 552 5.49 -6.55 -18.50
N ILE A 553 4.51 -5.68 -18.77
CA ILE A 553 3.10 -6.10 -18.91
C ILE A 553 2.96 -7.14 -20.02
N ASP A 554 3.58 -6.92 -21.18
CA ASP A 554 3.52 -7.86 -22.30
C ASP A 554 4.22 -9.18 -22.00
N GLU A 555 5.36 -9.15 -21.32
CA GLU A 555 6.07 -10.34 -20.83
C GLU A 555 5.24 -11.13 -19.82
N VAL A 556 4.44 -10.47 -18.97
CA VAL A 556 3.48 -11.18 -18.13
C VAL A 556 2.50 -11.95 -19.00
N ILE A 557 1.93 -11.30 -20.01
CA ILE A 557 0.94 -11.93 -20.89
C ILE A 557 1.53 -13.14 -21.60
N GLU A 558 2.72 -12.99 -22.19
CA GLU A 558 3.36 -13.97 -23.06
C GLU A 558 4.12 -15.06 -22.29
N PHE A 559 4.88 -14.71 -21.25
CA PHE A 559 5.74 -15.66 -20.53
C PHE A 559 5.01 -16.36 -19.39
N ILE A 560 4.13 -15.68 -18.66
CA ILE A 560 3.31 -16.34 -17.64
C ILE A 560 2.16 -17.14 -18.31
N GLY A 561 1.79 -16.74 -19.53
CA GLY A 561 0.77 -17.37 -20.36
C GLY A 561 -0.63 -16.99 -19.91
N TYR A 562 -0.90 -15.69 -19.76
CA TYR A 562 -2.21 -15.19 -19.33
C TYR A 562 -3.33 -15.62 -20.28
N ARG A 563 -4.52 -15.78 -19.72
CA ARG A 563 -5.75 -16.12 -20.42
C ARG A 563 -6.86 -15.15 -20.03
N ARG A 564 -8.00 -15.27 -20.71
CA ARG A 564 -9.22 -14.54 -20.36
C ARG A 564 -9.56 -14.75 -18.89
N GLY A 565 -9.74 -13.66 -18.16
CA GLY A 565 -10.04 -13.66 -16.72
C GLY A 565 -8.82 -13.53 -15.82
N ASP A 566 -7.59 -13.72 -16.31
CA ASP A 566 -6.38 -13.39 -15.53
C ASP A 566 -6.26 -11.86 -15.37
N ARG A 567 -5.52 -11.40 -14.35
CA ARG A 567 -5.55 -10.00 -13.90
C ARG A 567 -4.15 -9.39 -13.79
N LEU A 568 -3.99 -8.16 -14.26
CA LEU A 568 -2.78 -7.36 -14.05
C LEU A 568 -2.96 -6.53 -12.78
N GLY A 569 -2.05 -6.69 -11.82
CA GLY A 569 -2.02 -5.83 -10.63
C GLY A 569 -1.49 -4.44 -10.99
N HIS A 570 -2.26 -3.40 -10.69
CA HIS A 570 -1.96 -1.97 -10.91
C HIS A 570 -1.90 -1.55 -12.39
N ALA A 571 -0.96 -2.07 -13.18
CA ALA A 571 -0.74 -1.77 -14.60
C ALA A 571 -0.72 -0.27 -14.96
N LEU A 572 -0.16 0.59 -14.09
CA LEU A 572 -0.17 2.04 -14.27
C LEU A 572 0.47 2.48 -15.59
N ALA A 573 1.57 1.83 -15.98
CA ALA A 573 2.23 2.07 -17.28
C ALA A 573 1.27 2.01 -18.47
N LEU A 574 0.25 1.14 -18.42
CA LEU A 574 -0.69 0.96 -19.51
C LEU A 574 -1.59 2.18 -19.71
N GLY A 575 -1.94 2.89 -18.63
CA GLY A 575 -2.90 3.99 -18.64
C GLY A 575 -2.30 5.39 -18.75
N LEU A 576 -0.98 5.53 -18.62
CA LEU A 576 -0.36 6.84 -18.46
C LEU A 576 -0.33 7.67 -19.73
N ASP A 577 -0.50 8.99 -19.59
CA ASP A 577 -0.25 9.95 -20.66
C ASP A 577 1.27 9.99 -20.97
N ILE A 578 1.62 9.43 -22.13
CA ILE A 578 3.00 9.30 -22.58
C ILE A 578 3.67 10.66 -22.77
N GLN A 579 2.96 11.65 -23.30
CA GLN A 579 3.53 12.97 -23.56
C GLN A 579 3.84 13.68 -22.23
N GLN A 580 2.87 13.68 -21.30
CA GLN A 580 3.03 14.29 -19.99
C GLN A 580 4.11 13.58 -19.16
N TYR A 581 4.22 12.25 -19.28
CA TYR A 581 5.29 11.47 -18.65
C TYR A 581 6.67 11.97 -19.08
N PHE A 582 6.94 12.04 -20.39
CA PHE A 582 8.24 12.48 -20.89
C PHE A 582 8.51 13.95 -20.56
N MET A 583 7.52 14.84 -20.67
CA MET A 583 7.66 16.25 -20.27
C MET A 583 8.06 16.39 -18.80
N THR A 584 7.43 15.63 -17.91
CA THR A 584 7.74 15.62 -16.46
C THR A 584 9.17 15.12 -16.21
N LYS A 585 9.64 14.17 -17.02
CA LYS A 585 11.02 13.63 -17.00
C LYS A 585 12.00 14.45 -17.87
N ARG A 586 11.62 15.63 -18.35
CA ARG A 586 12.43 16.53 -19.21
C ARG A 586 12.93 15.85 -20.49
N ASN A 587 12.11 14.97 -21.06
CA ASN A 587 12.40 14.16 -22.24
C ASN A 587 13.71 13.36 -22.12
N LYS A 588 14.08 12.91 -20.92
CA LYS A 588 15.27 12.09 -20.71
C LYS A 588 14.92 10.64 -20.48
N ILE A 589 15.66 9.77 -21.17
CA ILE A 589 15.66 8.33 -20.97
C ILE A 589 16.87 8.00 -20.09
N HIS A 590 16.59 7.35 -18.97
CA HIS A 590 17.58 6.84 -18.04
C HIS A 590 17.30 5.34 -17.90
N SER A 591 18.22 4.49 -18.36
CA SER A 591 18.08 3.02 -18.30
C SER A 591 19.45 2.35 -18.21
N THR A 592 19.47 1.04 -18.34
CA THR A 592 20.68 0.25 -18.62
C THR A 592 20.73 -0.05 -20.12
N LEU A 593 21.92 -0.31 -20.66
CA LEU A 593 22.09 -0.62 -22.09
C LEU A 593 21.28 -1.86 -22.49
N GLU A 594 21.29 -2.89 -21.64
CA GLU A 594 20.50 -4.11 -21.83
C GLU A 594 18.99 -3.84 -21.88
N GLU A 595 18.44 -3.17 -20.85
CA GLU A 595 17.00 -2.95 -20.76
C GLU A 595 16.49 -2.04 -21.89
N TYR A 596 17.29 -1.04 -22.27
CA TYR A 596 16.93 -0.17 -23.40
C TYR A 596 16.98 -0.91 -24.73
N PHE A 597 17.99 -1.75 -24.95
CA PHE A 597 18.11 -2.54 -26.17
C PHE A 597 16.92 -3.51 -26.33
N ASP A 598 16.53 -4.17 -25.24
CA ASP A 598 15.35 -5.02 -25.21
C ASP A 598 14.06 -4.24 -25.50
N ASP A 599 13.91 -3.03 -24.94
CA ASP A 599 12.74 -2.18 -25.18
C ASP A 599 12.59 -1.85 -26.69
N ILE A 600 13.70 -1.55 -27.39
CA ILE A 600 13.70 -1.25 -28.83
C ILE A 600 13.31 -2.48 -29.65
N VAL A 601 13.94 -3.63 -29.39
CA VAL A 601 13.66 -4.87 -30.12
C VAL A 601 12.21 -5.30 -29.88
N TRP A 602 11.76 -5.29 -28.63
CA TRP A 602 10.38 -5.63 -28.28
C TRP A 602 9.38 -4.71 -28.97
N MET A 603 9.54 -3.38 -28.88
CA MET A 603 8.62 -2.43 -29.53
C MET A 603 8.53 -2.69 -31.05
N TYR A 604 9.66 -2.95 -31.71
CA TYR A 604 9.67 -3.23 -33.15
C TYR A 604 8.78 -4.43 -33.50
N PHE A 605 8.99 -5.58 -32.84
CA PHE A 605 8.22 -6.79 -33.16
C PHE A 605 6.77 -6.70 -32.68
N PHE A 606 6.56 -6.13 -31.49
CA PHE A 606 5.22 -5.94 -30.94
C PHE A 606 4.35 -5.08 -31.87
N ILE A 607 4.88 -3.95 -32.35
CA ILE A 607 4.21 -3.12 -33.36
C ILE A 607 4.04 -3.90 -34.66
N LYS A 608 5.09 -4.58 -35.12
CA LYS A 608 5.07 -5.31 -36.39
C LYS A 608 3.90 -6.29 -36.45
N GLU A 609 3.61 -6.96 -35.34
CA GLU A 609 2.61 -8.02 -35.21
C GLU A 609 1.19 -7.50 -34.93
N ASN A 610 1.06 -6.38 -34.21
CA ASN A 610 -0.24 -5.88 -33.75
C ASN A 610 -0.77 -4.67 -34.55
N ARG A 611 0.02 -4.09 -35.45
CA ARG A 611 -0.42 -2.98 -36.32
C ARG A 611 -1.37 -3.43 -37.43
N LYS A 612 -2.14 -2.48 -37.96
CA LYS A 612 -2.82 -2.66 -39.25
C LYS A 612 -1.82 -2.45 -40.38
N ILE A 613 -1.77 -3.35 -41.36
CA ILE A 613 -0.76 -3.33 -42.44
C ILE A 613 -0.82 -2.03 -43.25
N GLU A 614 -1.97 -1.39 -43.40
CA GLU A 614 -2.14 -0.17 -44.20
C GLU A 614 -1.75 1.13 -43.46
N ASP A 615 -1.34 1.02 -42.19
CA ASP A 615 -1.03 2.18 -41.36
C ASP A 615 0.34 2.78 -41.70
N LYS A 616 0.35 3.94 -42.37
CA LYS A 616 1.57 4.65 -42.77
C LYS A 616 2.41 5.08 -41.57
N GLU A 617 1.79 5.52 -40.47
CA GLU A 617 2.49 5.93 -39.24
C GLU A 617 3.33 4.77 -38.70
N SER A 618 2.76 3.57 -38.72
CA SER A 618 3.45 2.36 -38.23
C SER A 618 4.69 1.99 -39.05
N HIS A 619 4.74 2.32 -40.35
CA HIS A 619 5.92 2.04 -41.19
C HIS A 619 7.09 2.95 -40.83
N GLU A 620 6.82 4.24 -40.63
CA GLU A 620 7.84 5.22 -40.25
C GLU A 620 8.41 4.89 -38.86
N ILE A 621 7.56 4.47 -37.92
CA ILE A 621 7.99 4.00 -36.60
C ILE A 621 8.87 2.75 -36.70
N LEU A 622 8.48 1.76 -37.50
CA LEU A 622 9.25 0.52 -37.64
C LEU A 622 10.61 0.76 -38.30
N GLN A 623 10.68 1.62 -39.32
CA GLN A 623 11.94 2.00 -39.94
C GLN A 623 12.86 2.67 -38.92
N TYR A 624 12.33 3.65 -38.17
CA TYR A 624 13.06 4.31 -37.09
C TYR A 624 13.59 3.31 -36.05
N LEU A 625 12.76 2.41 -35.54
CA LEU A 625 13.17 1.42 -34.53
C LEU A 625 14.22 0.44 -35.08
N ARG A 626 14.17 0.09 -36.37
CA ARG A 626 15.18 -0.77 -37.01
C ARG A 626 16.51 -0.06 -37.17
N ASP A 627 16.51 1.19 -37.63
CA ASP A 627 17.73 1.99 -37.77
C ASP A 627 18.36 2.22 -36.39
N HIS A 628 17.53 2.57 -35.40
CA HIS A 628 17.95 2.76 -34.01
C HIS A 628 18.47 1.47 -33.38
N PHE A 629 17.92 0.30 -33.73
CA PHE A 629 18.47 -0.98 -33.29
C PHE A 629 19.91 -1.19 -33.79
N GLU A 630 20.22 -0.91 -35.06
CA GLU A 630 21.58 -1.08 -35.58
C GLU A 630 22.57 -0.11 -34.89
N GLU A 631 22.13 1.12 -34.59
CA GLU A 631 22.93 2.08 -33.81
C GLU A 631 23.28 1.55 -32.42
N ILE A 632 22.28 1.10 -31.64
CA ILE A 632 22.51 0.60 -30.28
C ILE A 632 23.24 -0.75 -30.29
N LYS A 633 23.00 -1.60 -31.29
CA LYS A 633 23.71 -2.87 -31.46
C LYS A 633 25.21 -2.64 -31.63
N ALA A 634 25.63 -1.62 -32.39
CA ALA A 634 27.04 -1.28 -32.53
C ALA A 634 27.69 -0.96 -31.17
N ILE A 635 26.99 -0.19 -30.32
CA ILE A 635 27.42 0.13 -28.95
C ILE A 635 27.49 -1.14 -28.08
N LEU A 636 26.47 -1.99 -28.14
CA LEU A 636 26.42 -3.26 -27.41
C LEU A 636 27.57 -4.18 -27.79
N VAL A 637 27.83 -4.38 -29.08
CA VAL A 637 28.93 -5.23 -29.56
C VAL A 637 30.29 -4.68 -29.11
N GLU A 638 30.47 -3.36 -29.16
CA GLU A 638 31.68 -2.71 -28.64
C GLU A 638 31.85 -2.89 -27.12
N THR A 639 30.75 -2.86 -26.36
CA THR A 639 30.74 -2.95 -24.89
C THR A 639 31.10 -4.35 -24.40
N ILE A 640 30.59 -5.41 -25.06
CA ILE A 640 30.80 -6.80 -24.61
C ILE A 640 32.26 -7.27 -24.82
N ARG A 641 33.01 -6.67 -25.76
CA ARG A 641 34.45 -6.89 -26.06
C ARG A 641 34.96 -8.30 -25.70
N ASN A 642 34.45 -9.30 -26.40
CA ASN A 642 34.74 -10.72 -26.10
C ASN A 642 35.27 -11.45 -27.34
N GLU A 643 36.48 -12.02 -27.26
CA GLU A 643 37.02 -12.93 -28.28
C GLU A 643 36.11 -14.16 -28.51
N GLN A 644 35.31 -14.54 -27.51
CA GLN A 644 34.35 -15.64 -27.59
C GLN A 644 33.11 -15.31 -28.43
N LEU A 645 32.65 -14.04 -28.46
CA LEU A 645 31.55 -13.62 -29.33
C LEU A 645 31.89 -13.81 -30.81
N GLN A 646 33.14 -13.53 -31.17
CA GLN A 646 33.65 -13.75 -32.52
C GLN A 646 33.81 -15.25 -32.84
N LYS A 647 34.18 -16.07 -31.86
CA LYS A 647 34.27 -17.54 -32.01
C LYS A 647 32.91 -18.22 -32.16
N ASP A 648 31.88 -17.70 -31.49
CA ASP A 648 30.50 -18.22 -31.56
C ASP A 648 29.70 -17.62 -32.74
N GLY A 649 30.29 -16.74 -33.54
CA GLY A 649 29.64 -16.07 -34.68
C GLY A 649 28.49 -15.13 -34.28
N LEU A 650 28.55 -14.61 -33.05
CA LEU A 650 27.53 -13.76 -32.42
C LEU A 650 27.76 -12.28 -32.67
N ASP A 651 28.88 -11.85 -33.23
CA ASP A 651 29.12 -10.46 -33.65
C ASP A 651 28.20 -10.01 -34.81
N GLN A 652 27.56 -10.96 -35.49
CA GLN A 652 26.72 -10.73 -36.68
C GLN A 652 25.24 -11.07 -36.46
N PHE A 653 24.74 -11.14 -35.22
CA PHE A 653 23.32 -11.43 -34.98
C PHE A 653 22.41 -10.37 -35.63
N THR A 654 21.30 -10.80 -36.20
CA THR A 654 20.28 -9.90 -36.77
C THR A 654 19.25 -9.48 -35.72
N LEU A 655 18.45 -8.45 -36.02
CA LEU A 655 17.29 -8.06 -35.22
C LEU A 655 16.35 -9.27 -34.97
N GLU A 656 16.15 -10.08 -36.00
CA GLU A 656 15.36 -11.31 -35.94
C GLU A 656 16.00 -12.40 -35.05
N ASP A 657 17.32 -12.59 -35.08
CA ASP A 657 18.01 -13.53 -34.19
C ASP A 657 17.88 -13.13 -32.72
N TYR A 658 18.02 -11.84 -32.43
CA TYR A 658 17.90 -11.33 -31.06
C TYR A 658 16.47 -11.42 -30.54
N TYR A 659 15.47 -11.08 -31.37
CA TYR A 659 14.08 -11.26 -30.99
C TYR A 659 13.70 -12.73 -30.80
N ALA A 660 14.24 -13.63 -31.63
CA ALA A 660 14.08 -15.05 -31.42
C ALA A 660 14.65 -15.47 -30.04
N SER A 661 15.82 -14.97 -29.65
CA SER A 661 16.37 -15.19 -28.30
C SER A 661 15.45 -14.63 -27.20
N TYR A 662 14.90 -13.43 -27.41
CA TYR A 662 13.94 -12.81 -26.50
C TYR A 662 12.69 -13.68 -26.29
N CYS A 663 12.16 -14.30 -27.35
CA CYS A 663 11.01 -15.22 -27.25
C CYS A 663 11.27 -16.48 -26.41
N LEU A 664 12.55 -16.84 -26.18
CA LEU A 664 12.94 -17.97 -25.33
C LEU A 664 13.08 -17.57 -23.85
N ARG A 665 12.97 -16.27 -23.50
CA ARG A 665 13.19 -15.81 -22.12
C ARG A 665 12.18 -16.35 -21.11
N GLY A 666 10.99 -16.74 -21.56
CA GLY A 666 9.99 -17.39 -20.72
C GLY A 666 10.31 -18.85 -20.33
N ASP A 667 11.47 -19.38 -20.74
CA ASP A 667 11.90 -20.75 -20.45
C ASP A 667 12.65 -20.87 -19.12
N ASP A 668 12.79 -22.10 -18.62
CA ASP A 668 13.75 -22.45 -17.59
C ASP A 668 15.17 -22.44 -18.19
N PRO A 669 16.05 -21.50 -17.78
CA PRO A 669 17.38 -21.37 -18.35
C PRO A 669 18.25 -22.61 -18.13
N THR A 670 17.96 -23.43 -17.10
CA THR A 670 18.76 -24.62 -16.78
C THR A 670 18.67 -25.70 -17.86
N LEU A 671 17.59 -25.72 -18.64
CA LEU A 671 17.42 -26.66 -19.75
C LEU A 671 18.46 -26.42 -20.86
N TYR A 672 18.97 -25.20 -20.98
CA TYR A 672 19.87 -24.83 -22.08
C TYR A 672 21.31 -25.29 -21.88
N HIS A 673 21.67 -25.86 -20.73
CA HIS A 673 22.97 -26.54 -20.60
C HIS A 673 23.11 -27.72 -21.56
N ASP A 674 22.01 -28.46 -21.78
CA ASP A 674 22.00 -29.67 -22.62
C ASP A 674 21.44 -29.41 -24.03
N LEU A 675 20.72 -28.29 -24.24
CA LEU A 675 19.99 -28.00 -25.48
C LEU A 675 20.73 -27.10 -26.48
N LEU A 676 21.91 -26.57 -26.13
CA LEU A 676 22.69 -25.69 -27.00
C LEU A 676 23.08 -26.35 -28.32
N GLU A 677 23.64 -27.56 -28.23
CA GLU A 677 24.20 -28.31 -29.36
C GLU A 677 23.15 -29.15 -30.11
N MET A 678 21.87 -29.03 -29.76
CA MET A 678 20.79 -29.76 -30.43
C MET A 678 20.72 -29.36 -31.91
N ILE A 679 21.10 -30.27 -32.81
CA ILE A 679 21.00 -30.07 -34.25
C ILE A 679 19.58 -30.45 -34.68
N PRO A 680 18.80 -29.53 -35.31
CA PRO A 680 17.50 -29.89 -35.84
C PRO A 680 17.63 -31.02 -36.87
N THR A 681 17.06 -32.19 -36.55
CA THR A 681 16.97 -33.34 -37.45
C THR A 681 15.70 -33.25 -38.31
N ASP A 682 15.54 -34.14 -39.29
CA ASP A 682 14.28 -34.28 -40.04
C ASP A 682 13.09 -34.57 -39.09
N ASP A 683 13.35 -35.13 -37.91
CA ASP A 683 12.37 -35.48 -36.86
C ASP A 683 12.25 -34.43 -35.74
N PHE A 684 12.80 -33.22 -35.92
CA PHE A 684 12.82 -32.16 -34.89
C PHE A 684 11.45 -31.91 -34.24
N GLU A 685 10.37 -32.04 -35.01
CA GLU A 685 8.99 -31.85 -34.56
C GLU A 685 8.61 -32.79 -33.40
N GLU A 686 8.96 -34.06 -33.52
CA GLU A 686 8.70 -35.07 -32.49
C GLU A 686 9.62 -34.89 -31.29
N GLU A 687 10.90 -34.58 -31.52
CA GLU A 687 11.87 -34.30 -30.47
C GLU A 687 11.45 -33.09 -29.63
N TYR A 688 11.07 -31.99 -30.28
CA TYR A 688 10.58 -30.79 -29.63
C TYR A 688 9.31 -31.08 -28.81
N TYR A 689 8.36 -31.83 -29.35
CA TYR A 689 7.16 -32.24 -28.60
C TYR A 689 7.51 -33.07 -27.36
N LYS A 690 8.42 -34.05 -27.47
CA LYS A 690 8.88 -34.85 -26.32
C LYS A 690 9.53 -33.96 -25.24
N LEU A 691 10.38 -33.03 -25.65
CA LEU A 691 11.04 -32.08 -24.74
C LEU A 691 10.05 -31.20 -23.98
N THR A 692 9.05 -30.64 -24.67
CA THR A 692 8.01 -29.81 -24.02
C THR A 692 7.24 -30.59 -22.96
N LYS A 693 6.93 -31.87 -23.22
CA LYS A 693 6.27 -32.75 -22.24
C LYS A 693 7.16 -33.12 -21.06
N SER A 694 8.43 -33.46 -21.30
CA SER A 694 9.35 -33.86 -20.23
C SER A 694 9.81 -32.68 -19.36
N SER A 695 9.75 -31.45 -19.88
CA SER A 695 10.17 -30.24 -19.16
C SER A 695 9.17 -29.73 -18.10
N GLU A 696 7.98 -30.33 -17.98
CA GLU A 696 6.94 -29.92 -17.02
C GLU A 696 6.60 -28.42 -17.03
N CYS A 697 6.36 -27.85 -18.22
CA CYS A 697 6.16 -26.41 -18.47
C CYS A 697 7.44 -25.55 -18.38
N GLY A 698 8.62 -26.16 -18.32
CA GLY A 698 9.92 -25.49 -18.39
C GLY A 698 10.13 -24.71 -19.68
N LEU A 699 9.59 -25.18 -20.82
CA LEU A 699 9.58 -24.44 -22.08
C LEU A 699 8.25 -23.68 -22.27
N ASN A 700 8.29 -22.47 -22.84
CA ASN A 700 7.10 -21.68 -23.17
C ASN A 700 6.52 -22.07 -24.54
N ASP A 701 6.19 -23.34 -24.70
CA ASP A 701 5.75 -23.96 -25.95
C ASP A 701 4.44 -23.38 -26.53
N ARG A 702 3.65 -22.68 -25.72
CA ARG A 702 2.41 -22.00 -26.13
C ARG A 702 2.64 -20.65 -26.80
N HIS A 703 3.81 -20.04 -26.64
CA HIS A 703 4.13 -18.78 -27.29
C HIS A 703 4.27 -19.00 -28.80
N ALA A 704 3.59 -18.19 -29.61
CA ALA A 704 3.42 -18.43 -31.04
C ALA A 704 4.75 -18.60 -31.80
N TYR A 705 5.77 -17.84 -31.41
CA TYR A 705 7.08 -17.87 -32.05
C TYR A 705 8.08 -18.81 -31.38
N HIS A 706 7.77 -19.37 -30.20
CA HIS A 706 8.76 -20.09 -29.40
C HIS A 706 9.40 -21.23 -30.18
N LYS A 707 8.61 -22.06 -30.84
CA LYS A 707 9.14 -23.21 -31.60
C LYS A 707 10.09 -22.80 -32.73
N GLN A 708 9.77 -21.74 -33.48
CA GLN A 708 10.65 -21.22 -34.53
C GLN A 708 11.92 -20.62 -33.93
N SER A 709 11.78 -19.87 -32.83
CA SER A 709 12.90 -19.31 -32.09
C SER A 709 13.82 -20.40 -31.51
N PHE A 710 13.25 -21.47 -31.00
CA PHE A 710 13.98 -22.60 -30.45
C PHE A 710 14.74 -23.34 -31.57
N LYS A 711 14.20 -23.43 -32.79
CA LYS A 711 14.95 -23.96 -33.96
C LYS A 711 16.17 -23.11 -34.32
N ASN A 712 16.14 -21.81 -34.04
CA ASN A 712 17.26 -20.90 -34.34
C ASN A 712 18.42 -21.12 -33.35
N GLN A 713 19.51 -21.73 -33.83
CA GLN A 713 20.69 -22.00 -33.00
C GLN A 713 21.30 -20.72 -32.42
N ARG A 714 21.39 -19.63 -33.18
CA ARG A 714 21.92 -18.35 -32.68
C ARG A 714 21.07 -17.79 -31.54
N ALA A 715 19.74 -17.93 -31.64
CA ALA A 715 18.82 -17.50 -30.60
C ALA A 715 19.04 -18.27 -29.27
N ARG A 716 19.23 -19.60 -29.34
CA ARG A 716 19.54 -20.43 -28.17
C ARG A 716 20.88 -20.03 -27.53
N ILE A 717 21.90 -19.77 -28.36
CA ILE A 717 23.21 -19.31 -27.87
C ILE A 717 23.08 -17.94 -27.20
N LEU A 718 22.41 -16.97 -27.81
CA LEU A 718 22.18 -15.64 -27.23
C LEU A 718 21.43 -15.73 -25.88
N TYR A 719 20.41 -16.59 -25.80
CA TYR A 719 19.64 -16.78 -24.57
C TYR A 719 20.50 -17.39 -23.46
N TYR A 720 21.32 -18.38 -23.79
CA TYR A 720 22.28 -18.95 -22.86
C TYR A 720 23.31 -17.90 -22.38
N GLN A 721 23.87 -17.11 -23.30
CA GLN A 721 24.84 -16.07 -22.95
C GLN A 721 24.22 -15.00 -22.04
N TYR A 722 22.97 -14.59 -22.28
CA TYR A 722 22.22 -13.68 -21.40
C TYR A 722 22.16 -14.17 -19.94
N HIS A 723 21.94 -15.47 -19.73
CA HIS A 723 21.88 -16.05 -18.39
C HIS A 723 23.22 -16.36 -17.75
N TYR A 724 24.20 -16.83 -18.53
CA TYR A 724 25.40 -17.49 -17.99
C TYR A 724 26.69 -16.72 -18.22
N SER A 725 26.77 -15.86 -19.23
CA SER A 725 27.99 -15.11 -19.58
C SER A 725 28.21 -13.92 -18.68
N LYS A 726 29.40 -13.81 -18.09
CA LYS A 726 29.80 -12.61 -17.33
C LYS A 726 29.64 -11.32 -18.16
N ASN A 727 30.10 -11.31 -19.42
CA ASN A 727 30.14 -10.08 -20.20
C ASN A 727 28.75 -9.59 -20.60
N PHE A 728 27.79 -10.49 -20.87
CA PHE A 728 26.40 -10.08 -21.10
C PHE A 728 25.76 -9.54 -19.83
N LYS A 729 26.04 -10.14 -18.67
CA LYS A 729 25.52 -9.65 -17.38
C LYS A 729 26.02 -8.25 -17.02
N GLN A 730 27.22 -7.88 -17.46
CA GLN A 730 27.74 -6.53 -17.24
C GLN A 730 26.89 -5.46 -17.95
N LEU A 731 26.23 -5.78 -19.06
CA LEU A 731 25.33 -4.85 -19.76
C LEU A 731 24.15 -4.39 -18.90
N HIS A 732 23.73 -5.22 -17.95
CA HIS A 732 22.71 -4.85 -16.98
C HIS A 732 23.18 -3.71 -16.06
N ASN A 733 24.48 -3.59 -15.81
CA ASN A 733 25.05 -2.52 -14.99
C ASN A 733 25.58 -1.35 -15.81
N GLU A 734 25.64 -1.47 -17.15
CA GLU A 734 26.08 -0.38 -18.00
C GLU A 734 24.98 0.67 -18.19
N PRO A 735 25.19 1.92 -17.74
CA PRO A 735 24.15 2.92 -17.76
C PRO A 735 23.97 3.49 -19.18
N PHE A 736 22.72 3.70 -19.56
CA PHE A 736 22.33 4.26 -20.84
C PHE A 736 21.54 5.55 -20.65
N PHE A 737 21.94 6.60 -21.37
CA PHE A 737 21.34 7.93 -21.30
C PHE A 737 21.09 8.47 -22.71
N GLN A 738 19.85 8.86 -23.00
CA GLN A 738 19.50 9.50 -24.26
C GLN A 738 18.36 10.50 -24.08
N GLU A 739 18.27 11.50 -24.97
CA GLU A 739 17.07 12.32 -25.11
C GLU A 739 15.98 11.56 -25.89
N ALA A 740 14.76 11.54 -25.34
CA ALA A 740 13.59 10.99 -26.01
C ALA A 740 13.14 11.95 -27.12
N ASN A 741 13.55 11.66 -28.36
CA ASN A 741 13.11 12.42 -29.52
C ASN A 741 11.62 12.15 -29.82
N SER A 742 11.03 12.94 -30.73
CA SER A 742 9.61 12.82 -31.08
C SER A 742 9.23 11.45 -31.64
N GLN A 743 10.10 10.82 -32.44
CA GLN A 743 9.85 9.50 -33.04
C GLN A 743 9.82 8.40 -31.98
N TYR A 744 10.70 8.45 -30.97
CA TYR A 744 10.69 7.52 -29.84
C TYR A 744 9.42 7.68 -29.00
N ILE A 745 9.05 8.92 -28.65
CA ILE A 745 7.83 9.20 -27.89
C ILE A 745 6.59 8.69 -28.65
N GLN A 746 6.56 8.88 -29.98
CA GLN A 746 5.51 8.37 -30.85
C GLN A 746 5.47 6.84 -30.88
N ALA A 747 6.65 6.18 -30.98
CA ALA A 747 6.76 4.73 -30.94
C ALA A 747 6.21 4.13 -29.64
N VAL A 748 6.57 4.72 -28.49
CA VAL A 748 6.05 4.31 -27.17
C VAL A 748 4.54 4.50 -27.09
N ARG A 749 4.02 5.65 -27.53
CA ARG A 749 2.59 5.95 -27.52
C ARG A 749 1.79 4.96 -28.39
N TYR A 750 2.29 4.67 -29.58
CA TYR A 750 1.66 3.71 -30.48
C TYR A 750 1.69 2.29 -29.91
N THR A 751 2.82 1.90 -29.32
CA THR A 751 2.97 0.61 -28.63
C THR A 751 1.98 0.46 -27.48
N GLN A 752 1.83 1.49 -26.63
CA GLN A 752 0.88 1.48 -25.52
C GLN A 752 -0.56 1.26 -26.01
N LEU A 753 -0.97 1.94 -27.09
CA LEU A 753 -2.30 1.77 -27.68
C LEU A 753 -2.53 0.33 -28.17
N LEU A 754 -1.55 -0.26 -28.86
CA LEU A 754 -1.63 -1.64 -29.32
C LEU A 754 -1.68 -2.62 -28.15
N LEU A 755 -0.94 -2.37 -27.07
CA LEU A 755 -0.97 -3.20 -25.87
C LEU A 755 -2.31 -3.12 -25.15
N ARG A 756 -2.94 -1.94 -25.04
CA ARG A 756 -4.30 -1.81 -24.51
C ARG A 756 -5.30 -2.68 -25.31
N ARG A 757 -5.22 -2.64 -26.64
CA ARG A 757 -6.07 -3.48 -27.52
C ARG A 757 -5.81 -4.97 -27.35
N LYS A 758 -4.55 -5.38 -27.14
CA LYS A 758 -4.19 -6.78 -26.86
C LYS A 758 -4.82 -7.24 -25.54
N VAL A 759 -4.65 -6.46 -24.47
CA VAL A 759 -5.21 -6.73 -23.13
C VAL A 759 -6.74 -6.88 -23.20
N GLU A 760 -7.43 -5.93 -23.83
CA GLU A 760 -8.89 -5.98 -24.02
C GLU A 760 -9.32 -7.22 -24.81
N ARG A 761 -8.71 -7.47 -25.98
CA ARG A 761 -9.03 -8.61 -26.85
C ARG A 761 -8.88 -9.95 -26.13
N MET A 762 -7.84 -10.08 -25.30
CA MET A 762 -7.59 -11.29 -24.51
C MET A 762 -8.57 -11.44 -23.34
N GLY A 763 -9.32 -10.39 -22.98
CA GLY A 763 -10.19 -10.38 -21.82
C GLY A 763 -9.40 -10.46 -20.51
N ILE A 764 -8.21 -9.85 -20.49
CA ILE A 764 -7.38 -9.68 -19.30
C ILE A 764 -7.89 -8.44 -18.56
N CYS A 765 -7.98 -8.53 -17.25
CA CYS A 765 -8.52 -7.46 -16.41
C CYS A 765 -7.38 -6.71 -15.71
N VAL A 766 -7.68 -5.53 -15.16
CA VAL A 766 -6.73 -4.76 -14.34
C VAL A 766 -7.32 -4.55 -12.94
N GLU A 767 -6.53 -4.90 -11.93
CA GLU A 767 -6.83 -4.60 -10.53
C GLU A 767 -6.30 -3.21 -10.21
N CYS A 768 -7.20 -2.29 -9.89
CA CYS A 768 -6.82 -0.91 -9.66
C CYS A 768 -7.10 -0.45 -8.24
N ASN A 769 -6.19 0.35 -7.69
CA ASN A 769 -6.11 0.68 -6.28
C ASN A 769 -6.06 2.22 -6.12
N PRO A 770 -7.20 2.96 -6.17
CA PRO A 770 -7.21 4.42 -6.32
C PRO A 770 -6.29 5.17 -5.35
N SER A 771 -6.46 4.94 -4.05
CA SER A 771 -5.69 5.66 -3.03
C SER A 771 -4.23 5.22 -3.01
N SER A 772 -3.94 3.92 -3.19
CA SER A 772 -2.58 3.39 -3.31
C SER A 772 -1.84 4.01 -4.49
N ASN A 773 -2.43 3.91 -5.69
CA ASN A 773 -1.84 4.42 -6.92
C ASN A 773 -1.63 5.94 -6.86
N ARG A 774 -2.55 6.71 -6.28
CA ARG A 774 -2.36 8.16 -6.08
C ARG A 774 -1.22 8.48 -5.10
N LYS A 775 -1.06 7.67 -4.04
CA LYS A 775 -0.08 7.91 -2.96
C LYS A 775 1.32 7.38 -3.26
N ILE A 776 1.45 6.46 -4.22
CA ILE A 776 2.72 5.82 -4.60
C ILE A 776 3.26 6.33 -5.95
N SER A 777 2.38 6.61 -6.92
CA SER A 777 2.78 7.06 -8.26
C SER A 777 3.05 8.57 -8.33
N PHE A 778 3.33 9.07 -9.53
CA PHE A 778 3.54 10.49 -9.79
C PHE A 778 2.24 11.30 -9.94
N VAL A 779 1.09 10.66 -9.76
CA VAL A 779 -0.24 11.25 -9.91
C VAL A 779 -0.68 11.95 -8.62
N ASN A 780 -1.12 13.20 -8.72
CA ASN A 780 -1.52 13.99 -7.54
C ASN A 780 -3.03 14.01 -7.27
N LYS A 781 -3.87 13.91 -8.31
CA LYS A 781 -5.33 13.93 -8.20
C LYS A 781 -5.91 12.59 -8.62
N TYR A 782 -7.08 12.23 -8.11
CA TYR A 782 -7.75 11.01 -8.55
C TYR A 782 -8.07 11.03 -10.05
N ILE A 783 -8.53 12.16 -10.62
CA ILE A 783 -8.89 12.23 -12.05
C ILE A 783 -7.70 11.96 -12.99
N ASP A 784 -6.50 12.28 -12.53
CA ASP A 784 -5.26 12.10 -13.28
C ASP A 784 -4.75 10.64 -13.20
N LEU A 785 -5.47 9.75 -12.50
CA LEU A 785 -5.04 8.37 -12.38
C LEU A 785 -5.15 7.64 -13.73
N PRO A 786 -4.21 6.74 -14.04
CA PRO A 786 -4.03 6.25 -15.41
C PRO A 786 -5.15 5.32 -15.89
N TRP A 787 -5.79 4.63 -14.97
CA TRP A 787 -6.94 3.76 -15.25
C TRP A 787 -8.20 4.45 -15.79
N PHE A 788 -8.39 5.76 -15.61
CA PHE A 788 -9.47 6.48 -16.32
C PHE A 788 -9.22 6.47 -17.83
N GLU A 789 -7.96 6.37 -18.27
CA GLU A 789 -7.65 6.16 -19.68
C GLU A 789 -7.92 4.71 -20.12
N LEU A 790 -7.89 3.75 -19.20
CA LEU A 790 -8.13 2.33 -19.48
C LEU A 790 -9.61 1.98 -19.58
N ASN A 791 -10.48 2.65 -18.83
CA ASN A 791 -11.93 2.46 -18.93
C ASN A 791 -12.71 3.76 -18.67
N GLN A 792 -13.57 4.12 -19.61
CA GLN A 792 -14.53 5.23 -19.50
C GLN A 792 -15.91 4.82 -20.04
N SER A 793 -16.23 3.53 -19.97
CA SER A 793 -17.43 2.96 -20.58
C SER A 793 -18.70 3.70 -20.11
N GLY A 794 -19.48 4.20 -21.08
CA GLY A 794 -20.70 4.97 -20.83
C GLY A 794 -20.49 6.42 -20.36
N LEU A 795 -19.31 6.80 -19.86
CA LEU A 795 -19.00 8.18 -19.48
C LEU A 795 -18.78 9.05 -20.73
N ILE A 796 -17.84 8.64 -21.58
CA ILE A 796 -17.40 9.36 -22.79
C ILE A 796 -17.44 8.41 -23.98
N GLU A 797 -17.93 8.88 -25.12
CA GLU A 797 -17.83 8.15 -26.39
C GLU A 797 -16.43 8.35 -26.98
N ARG A 798 -15.68 7.26 -27.15
CA ARG A 798 -14.30 7.27 -27.66
C ARG A 798 -13.97 6.01 -28.45
N ASP A 799 -13.03 6.11 -29.38
CA ASP A 799 -12.46 4.96 -30.13
C ASP A 799 -11.20 4.43 -29.43
N LEU A 800 -11.33 4.11 -28.15
CA LEU A 800 -10.28 3.50 -27.33
C LEU A 800 -10.85 2.25 -26.65
N PRO A 801 -10.02 1.19 -26.46
CA PRO A 801 -10.46 -0.02 -25.79
C PRO A 801 -10.84 0.26 -24.33
N ASP A 802 -11.95 -0.30 -23.86
CA ASP A 802 -12.40 -0.20 -22.47
C ASP A 802 -12.06 -1.51 -21.75
N ILE A 803 -10.86 -1.54 -21.15
CA ILE A 803 -10.34 -2.69 -20.44
C ILE A 803 -11.14 -2.90 -19.15
N SER A 804 -11.50 -4.13 -18.83
CA SER A 804 -12.21 -4.45 -17.57
C SER A 804 -11.32 -4.12 -16.37
N ILE A 805 -11.79 -3.23 -15.49
CA ILE A 805 -11.08 -2.80 -14.28
C ILE A 805 -11.88 -3.10 -13.01
N SER A 806 -11.20 -3.39 -11.91
CA SER A 806 -11.78 -3.49 -10.57
C SER A 806 -11.26 -2.39 -9.65
N ILE A 807 -12.11 -1.92 -8.73
CA ILE A 807 -11.73 -1.04 -7.62
C ILE A 807 -11.37 -1.90 -6.41
N ASN A 808 -10.22 -1.63 -5.77
CA ASN A 808 -9.69 -2.39 -4.66
C ASN A 808 -8.91 -1.48 -3.68
N THR A 809 -8.54 -1.98 -2.50
CA THR A 809 -7.91 -1.15 -1.44
C THR A 809 -6.41 -1.30 -1.26
N ASP A 810 -5.81 -2.40 -1.73
CA ASP A 810 -4.40 -2.73 -1.50
C ASP A 810 -4.07 -2.88 0.00
N ASP A 811 -3.28 -1.97 0.60
CA ASP A 811 -3.03 -1.92 2.04
C ASP A 811 -3.87 -0.83 2.71
N SER A 812 -5.17 -1.10 2.87
CA SER A 812 -6.14 -0.13 3.41
C SER A 812 -5.79 0.51 4.76
N ALA A 813 -5.01 -0.18 5.62
CA ALA A 813 -4.50 0.41 6.85
C ALA A 813 -3.51 1.54 6.55
N VAL A 814 -2.57 1.32 5.63
CA VAL A 814 -1.52 2.27 5.24
C VAL A 814 -2.10 3.47 4.48
N PHE A 815 -3.11 3.25 3.63
CA PHE A 815 -3.72 4.29 2.80
C PHE A 815 -4.91 5.01 3.44
N GLN A 816 -5.33 4.60 4.65
CA GLN A 816 -6.44 5.20 5.39
C GLN A 816 -7.77 5.22 4.64
N THR A 817 -8.15 4.06 4.13
CA THR A 817 -9.33 3.89 3.28
C THR A 817 -10.06 2.59 3.64
N ASP A 818 -11.20 2.37 3.01
CA ASP A 818 -11.91 1.08 2.94
C ASP A 818 -12.49 0.92 1.54
N LEU A 819 -13.09 -0.24 1.22
CA LEU A 819 -13.47 -0.50 -0.16
C LEU A 819 -14.59 0.44 -0.61
N SER A 820 -15.54 0.74 0.28
CA SER A 820 -16.65 1.66 0.00
C SER A 820 -16.15 3.09 -0.28
N LEU A 821 -15.15 3.55 0.46
CA LEU A 821 -14.53 4.87 0.27
C LEU A 821 -13.77 4.97 -1.05
N GLU A 822 -13.13 3.90 -1.52
CA GLU A 822 -12.47 3.91 -2.83
C GLU A 822 -13.47 4.20 -3.97
N TYR A 823 -14.64 3.55 -3.96
CA TYR A 823 -15.73 3.88 -4.89
C TYR A 823 -16.24 5.31 -4.70
N ALA A 824 -16.34 5.77 -3.45
CA ALA A 824 -16.80 7.11 -3.13
C ALA A 824 -15.84 8.19 -3.64
N TYR A 825 -14.53 8.00 -3.51
CA TYR A 825 -13.54 8.92 -4.04
C TYR A 825 -13.56 9.00 -5.57
N VAL A 826 -13.71 7.86 -6.26
CA VAL A 826 -13.88 7.83 -7.72
C VAL A 826 -15.16 8.59 -8.13
N THR A 827 -16.27 8.32 -7.45
CA THR A 827 -17.56 8.97 -7.71
C THR A 827 -17.50 10.47 -7.48
N ALA A 828 -16.95 10.91 -6.34
CA ALA A 828 -16.82 12.32 -5.99
C ALA A 828 -15.91 13.06 -6.98
N THR A 829 -14.85 12.41 -7.44
CA THR A 829 -13.94 12.94 -8.45
C THR A 829 -14.66 13.18 -9.77
N LEU A 830 -15.38 12.17 -10.30
CA LEU A 830 -16.10 12.31 -11.56
C LEU A 830 -17.19 13.40 -11.49
N LEU A 831 -17.93 13.47 -10.39
CA LEU A 831 -18.95 14.53 -10.22
C LEU A 831 -18.31 15.93 -10.15
N ARG A 832 -17.18 16.07 -9.47
CA ARG A 832 -16.45 17.34 -9.36
C ARG A 832 -15.88 17.83 -10.69
N GLU A 833 -15.48 16.90 -11.56
CA GLU A 833 -15.02 17.19 -12.92
C GLU A 833 -16.17 17.50 -13.90
N GLY A 834 -17.42 17.55 -13.40
CA GLY A 834 -18.58 17.99 -14.16
C GLY A 834 -19.26 16.92 -15.01
N PHE A 835 -18.93 15.63 -14.79
CA PHE A 835 -19.63 14.54 -15.45
C PHE A 835 -21.10 14.47 -15.02
N LYS A 836 -22.00 14.14 -15.96
CA LYS A 836 -23.43 14.05 -15.68
C LYS A 836 -23.70 12.98 -14.61
N PRO A 837 -24.42 13.29 -13.51
CA PRO A 837 -24.62 12.34 -12.42
C PRO A 837 -25.14 10.97 -12.85
N GLU A 838 -26.14 10.92 -13.74
CA GLU A 838 -26.69 9.67 -14.26
C GLU A 838 -25.62 8.76 -14.87
N LYS A 839 -24.73 9.32 -15.68
CA LYS A 839 -23.62 8.58 -16.30
C LYS A 839 -22.62 8.11 -15.25
N VAL A 840 -22.29 8.96 -14.27
CA VAL A 840 -21.37 8.59 -13.19
C VAL A 840 -21.92 7.41 -12.40
N TYR A 841 -23.17 7.46 -11.95
CA TYR A 841 -23.75 6.37 -11.16
C TYR A 841 -23.90 5.06 -11.97
N GLN A 842 -24.24 5.14 -13.26
CA GLN A 842 -24.24 3.96 -14.15
C GLN A 842 -22.85 3.36 -14.29
N TYR A 843 -21.83 4.21 -14.49
CA TYR A 843 -20.45 3.77 -14.58
C TYR A 843 -19.96 3.12 -13.29
N ILE A 844 -20.29 3.68 -12.13
CA ILE A 844 -19.92 3.13 -10.83
C ILE A 844 -20.60 1.78 -10.57
N ASP A 845 -21.88 1.61 -10.95
CA ASP A 845 -22.55 0.32 -10.87
C ASP A 845 -21.92 -0.70 -11.85
N TYR A 846 -21.54 -0.27 -13.04
CA TYR A 846 -20.77 -1.10 -13.99
C TYR A 846 -19.44 -1.55 -13.39
N LEU A 847 -18.65 -0.65 -12.80
CA LEU A 847 -17.39 -0.99 -12.14
C LEU A 847 -17.58 -1.95 -10.95
N ARG A 848 -18.62 -1.74 -10.15
CA ARG A 848 -19.01 -2.66 -9.06
C ARG A 848 -19.25 -4.07 -9.59
N GLU A 849 -20.00 -4.20 -10.69
CA GLU A 849 -20.26 -5.49 -11.34
C GLU A 849 -18.99 -6.11 -11.91
N GLN A 850 -18.13 -5.32 -12.55
CA GLN A 850 -16.83 -5.80 -13.03
C GLN A 850 -15.96 -6.32 -11.88
N SER A 851 -15.86 -5.60 -10.75
CA SER A 851 -15.16 -6.10 -9.55
C SER A 851 -15.72 -7.44 -9.07
N MET A 852 -17.04 -7.61 -9.02
CA MET A 852 -17.66 -8.88 -8.63
C MET A 852 -17.38 -10.03 -9.62
N GLN A 853 -17.36 -9.74 -10.92
CA GLN A 853 -17.12 -10.71 -12.00
C GLN A 853 -15.64 -11.12 -12.09
N GLN A 854 -14.73 -10.20 -11.79
CA GLN A 854 -13.29 -10.43 -11.80
C GLN A 854 -12.80 -11.29 -10.62
N SER A 855 -13.64 -11.50 -9.59
CA SER A 855 -13.24 -12.32 -8.47
C SER A 855 -13.00 -13.78 -8.91
N PHE A 856 -11.93 -14.35 -8.40
CA PHE A 856 -11.60 -15.76 -8.53
C PHE A 856 -12.46 -16.65 -7.61
N ILE A 857 -13.17 -16.04 -6.66
CA ILE A 857 -14.14 -16.71 -5.80
C ILE A 857 -15.43 -16.94 -6.59
N ARG A 858 -15.76 -18.22 -6.81
CA ARG A 858 -16.98 -18.64 -7.51
C ARG A 858 -18.13 -18.81 -6.52
N GLU A 859 -19.31 -18.37 -6.93
CA GLU A 859 -20.53 -18.58 -6.14
C GLU A 859 -20.82 -20.08 -6.06
N LYS A 860 -21.19 -20.55 -4.85
CA LYS A 860 -21.54 -21.95 -4.59
C LYS A 860 -22.84 -22.35 -5.26
#